data_AF-A0A182GZU9-F1
#
_entry.id   AF-A0A182GZU9-F1
#
_cell.length_a   1.000
_cell.length_b   1.000
_cell.length_c   1.000
_cell.angle_alpha   90.00
_cell.angle_beta   90.00
_cell.angle_gamma   90.00
#
_symmetry.space_group_name_H-M   'P 1'
#
loop_
_entity.id
_entity.type
_entity.pdbx_description
1 polymer ?
#
loop_
_entity_poly.entity_id
_entity_poly.type
_entity_poly.pdbx_seq_one_letter_code
_entity_poly.pdbx_strand_id
1 'polypeptide(L)'
;MDTYHRIECSVIKDMQSLFTKVILMALRTTTTAISTFDYNLEELRLHVESIDEKSLNPFKLTWTNIDSKQVYSTIHILATNQSLRSASDLVQRSVYAIIMSELLFRNTELGKLCDNNESHDLIRTLLFRHAQTSPVNMHSIMFMDYTPKENEKYSQLNLGCGSFPILSMINHSCAPNLVRMTLPNGNVVALVNRPIKKGGQLFDNYGYHHCLESLDERQSGLLGQYCFRCQCEACKLNYPLFVNLPHVKLPPSVKPPIDYDEMDRLAEHDMATALRKIPEYCRFLNMFDSQYPNYEVKIFKMALDAYDIYSALWKHIVTSNQREDVVNGIKACISDSEIISFVRRVADNSIGEPFELKDLERDCKNEAKAIECRKLGNEKFHPKVKKYIEAVAYYNESIALSEHGSETLAIAYANRSAVCYELEEYADCLQNIRLARENSYPENLTFKLDNREKGCLKRLAENDHKQLEKDDVPRKPKLSYEPNPKIPHISDCLELKEDDQFGRHLVTNRNLSVGDIVIEEAPFSSLLVSDRRYMHCDYCHDDQFLTLIPCKSCTVTMFCSTYCQQKAVDTYHRIECSVIKDMHFLFTKVILMALRTTTTAISTFDYNLKELRLHVESIDEKSMNPFKLDWSSIDSKQVYSTIHILATNQSLRSASDLVQRSMYAIIMSELLFRNTELGKLCDDQESHDLIRTLLFRHAQASPVSMHSTMFMEYTPKEYEKYSPLKVGCGSFPILSMINHSCAPNLERITLPNGNVIALVNRPIKKGGQLFDNYGYHHCLESLEKRQSGLFEQYSFRCQCEACKLKYPLFIRLPHAKLPPGVRPPIDYDEMDRLAEHDMATALRKIPEYCWYLNMLDPQYPNYEVSSVQEALVKCYHVVYAKKSRKARYKDLCNL
;
A
#
# COMPACT_ATOMS: atom_id res chain seq x y z
N MET A 1 -29.22 16.08 19.37
CA MET A 1 -29.74 15.88 18.00
C MET A 1 -30.59 17.05 17.50
N ASP A 2 -30.92 18.07 18.32
CA ASP A 2 -31.85 19.15 17.92
C ASP A 2 -31.29 20.24 16.98
N THR A 3 -30.07 20.74 17.17
CA THR A 3 -29.56 21.93 16.42
C THR A 3 -29.22 21.62 14.96
N TYR A 4 -28.52 20.51 14.71
CA TYR A 4 -28.06 20.12 13.38
C TYR A 4 -29.22 19.89 12.42
N HIS A 5 -30.30 19.27 12.90
CA HIS A 5 -31.47 18.96 12.10
C HIS A 5 -32.35 20.19 11.85
N ARG A 6 -32.45 21.11 12.82
CA ARG A 6 -33.29 22.32 12.71
C ARG A 6 -32.71 23.43 11.84
N ILE A 7 -31.40 23.64 11.87
CA ILE A 7 -30.78 24.82 11.21
C ILE A 7 -29.86 24.45 10.04
N GLU A 8 -29.20 23.29 10.03
CA GLU A 8 -28.14 23.07 9.03
C GLU A 8 -28.51 22.07 7.92
N CYS A 9 -29.29 21.04 8.23
CA CYS A 9 -29.52 19.91 7.31
C CYS A 9 -30.09 20.30 5.94
N SER A 10 -30.91 21.36 5.86
CA SER A 10 -31.53 21.80 4.61
C SER A 10 -30.58 22.53 3.67
N VAL A 11 -29.43 23.01 4.15
CA VAL A 11 -28.50 23.85 3.36
C VAL A 11 -27.10 23.24 3.17
N ILE A 12 -26.73 22.23 3.98
CA ILE A 12 -25.38 21.64 3.93
C ILE A 12 -25.02 21.10 2.56
N LYS A 13 -25.97 20.47 1.85
CA LYS A 13 -25.71 19.89 0.52
C LYS A 13 -25.31 20.97 -0.50
N ASP A 14 -25.99 22.11 -0.46
CA ASP A 14 -25.70 23.23 -1.36
C ASP A 14 -24.38 23.90 -0.98
N MET A 15 -24.13 24.04 0.32
CA MET A 15 -22.90 24.64 0.85
C MET A 15 -21.64 23.79 0.64
N GLN A 16 -21.74 22.45 0.70
CA GLN A 16 -20.62 21.53 0.45
C GLN A 16 -20.05 21.68 -0.97
N SER A 17 -20.87 22.08 -1.94
CA SER A 17 -20.43 22.33 -3.31
C SER A 17 -19.74 23.70 -3.50
N LEU A 18 -19.97 24.64 -2.56
CA LEU A 18 -19.57 26.04 -2.68
C LEU A 18 -18.41 26.42 -1.74
N PHE A 19 -18.20 25.70 -0.64
CA PHE A 19 -17.29 26.11 0.44
C PHE A 19 -16.32 25.01 0.86
N THR A 20 -15.12 25.40 1.32
CA THR A 20 -14.14 24.48 1.89
C THR A 20 -14.58 23.98 3.27
N LYS A 21 -14.06 22.81 3.70
CA LYS A 21 -14.34 22.22 5.02
C LYS A 21 -14.12 23.20 6.19
N VAL A 22 -13.15 24.10 6.07
CA VAL A 22 -12.81 25.13 7.08
C VAL A 22 -13.89 26.20 7.19
N ILE A 23 -14.57 26.55 6.10
CA ILE A 23 -15.65 27.54 6.08
C ILE A 23 -16.96 26.95 6.65
N LEU A 24 -17.21 25.66 6.44
CA LEU A 24 -18.34 24.96 7.07
C LEU A 24 -18.21 24.91 8.61
N MET A 25 -16.99 25.01 9.14
CA MET A 25 -16.79 25.14 10.59
C MET A 25 -17.34 26.47 11.12
N ALA A 26 -17.18 27.57 10.38
CA ALA A 26 -17.72 28.86 10.79
C ALA A 26 -19.24 28.84 10.95
N LEU A 27 -19.93 28.15 10.03
CA LEU A 27 -21.35 27.86 10.14
C LEU A 27 -21.65 27.07 11.43
N ARG A 28 -20.99 25.92 11.60
CA ARG A 28 -21.18 25.04 12.76
C ARG A 28 -20.97 25.75 14.09
N THR A 29 -19.91 26.56 14.20
CA THR A 29 -19.62 27.33 15.41
C THR A 29 -20.73 28.36 15.67
N THR A 30 -21.23 29.02 14.62
CA THR A 30 -22.28 30.05 14.75
C THR A 30 -23.61 29.42 15.17
N THR A 31 -24.01 28.31 14.55
CA THR A 31 -25.25 27.60 14.90
C THR A 31 -25.17 26.97 16.29
N THR A 32 -24.00 26.49 16.70
CA THR A 32 -23.76 26.01 18.07
C THR A 32 -23.87 27.15 19.08
N ALA A 33 -23.37 28.35 18.74
CA ALA A 33 -23.55 29.53 19.57
C ALA A 33 -25.05 29.84 19.73
N ILE A 34 -25.82 29.96 18.64
CA ILE A 34 -27.27 30.20 18.70
C ILE A 34 -27.97 29.18 19.61
N SER A 35 -27.63 27.89 19.47
CA SER A 35 -28.21 26.83 20.29
C SER A 35 -27.80 26.89 21.76
N THR A 36 -26.60 27.36 22.07
CA THR A 36 -26.09 27.52 23.45
C THR A 36 -26.91 28.56 24.24
N PHE A 37 -27.53 29.49 23.53
CA PHE A 37 -28.41 30.52 24.08
C PHE A 37 -29.89 30.20 23.83
N ASP A 38 -30.23 28.92 23.67
CA ASP A 38 -31.62 28.45 23.49
C ASP A 38 -32.37 29.20 22.37
N TYR A 39 -31.65 29.57 21.30
CA TYR A 39 -32.16 30.34 20.16
C TYR A 39 -32.63 31.77 20.49
N ASN A 40 -32.28 32.30 21.68
CA ASN A 40 -32.50 33.69 22.07
C ASN A 40 -31.38 34.59 21.50
N LEU A 41 -31.64 35.19 20.33
CA LEU A 41 -30.65 36.00 19.63
C LEU A 41 -30.29 37.29 20.37
N GLU A 42 -31.21 37.87 21.15
CA GLU A 42 -30.95 39.07 21.93
C GLU A 42 -30.04 38.78 23.11
N GLU A 43 -30.26 37.66 23.81
CA GLU A 43 -29.35 37.21 24.86
C GLU A 43 -27.95 36.90 24.32
N LEU A 44 -27.86 36.24 23.17
CA LEU A 44 -26.58 35.99 22.48
C LEU A 44 -25.88 37.31 22.12
N ARG A 45 -26.62 38.30 21.61
CA ARG A 45 -26.09 39.63 21.26
C ARG A 45 -25.49 40.32 22.48
N LEU A 46 -26.29 40.45 23.55
CA LEU A 46 -25.86 41.07 24.82
C LEU A 46 -24.67 40.34 25.43
N HIS A 47 -24.66 39.00 25.37
CA HIS A 47 -23.54 38.21 25.85
C HIS A 47 -22.27 38.50 25.05
N VAL A 48 -22.33 38.47 23.72
CA VAL A 48 -21.19 38.78 22.85
C VAL A 48 -20.65 40.19 23.09
N GLU A 49 -21.53 41.18 23.24
CA GLU A 49 -21.15 42.57 23.54
C GLU A 49 -20.52 42.73 24.93
N SER A 50 -20.85 41.84 25.87
CA SER A 50 -20.28 41.84 27.22
C SER A 50 -18.89 41.20 27.30
N ILE A 51 -18.44 40.48 26.26
CA ILE A 51 -17.14 39.80 26.28
C ILE A 51 -16.01 40.82 26.16
N ASP A 52 -15.23 40.97 27.22
CA ASP A 52 -13.95 41.68 27.16
C ASP A 52 -12.86 40.76 26.58
N GLU A 53 -12.63 40.90 25.27
CA GLU A 53 -11.62 40.13 24.53
C GLU A 53 -10.20 40.28 25.08
N LYS A 54 -9.89 41.36 25.82
CA LYS A 54 -8.54 41.62 26.34
C LYS A 54 -8.29 41.00 27.72
N SER A 55 -9.33 40.83 28.54
CA SER A 55 -9.18 40.35 29.92
C SER A 55 -9.60 38.90 30.13
N LEU A 56 -10.43 38.34 29.24
CA LEU A 56 -10.86 36.95 29.32
C LEU A 56 -9.66 36.01 29.11
N ASN A 57 -9.31 35.25 30.16
CA ASN A 57 -8.26 34.25 30.12
C ASN A 57 -8.85 32.86 30.42
N PRO A 58 -8.95 31.96 29.42
CA PRO A 58 -9.49 30.61 29.58
C PRO A 58 -8.78 29.78 30.67
N PHE A 59 -7.52 30.07 31.00
CA PHE A 59 -6.77 29.39 32.06
C PHE A 59 -7.14 29.84 33.48
N LYS A 60 -7.90 30.93 33.63
CA LYS A 60 -8.42 31.39 34.93
C LYS A 60 -9.84 30.86 35.23
N LEU A 61 -10.45 30.12 34.30
CA LEU A 61 -11.79 29.57 34.45
C LEU A 61 -11.78 28.23 35.19
N THR A 62 -12.87 27.94 35.91
CA THR A 62 -13.06 26.66 36.62
C THR A 62 -13.74 25.65 35.69
N TRP A 63 -12.94 24.88 34.95
CA TRP A 63 -13.41 23.94 33.92
C TRP A 63 -14.27 22.77 34.43
N THR A 64 -14.23 22.45 35.72
CA THR A 64 -15.03 21.34 36.29
C THR A 64 -16.53 21.63 36.28
N ASN A 65 -16.93 22.90 36.34
CA ASN A 65 -18.33 23.35 36.37
C ASN A 65 -18.60 24.50 35.38
N ILE A 66 -17.80 24.58 34.31
CA ILE A 66 -17.95 25.66 33.31
C ILE A 66 -19.24 25.47 32.52
N ASP A 67 -20.01 26.54 32.34
CA ASP A 67 -21.22 26.50 31.51
C ASP A 67 -20.89 26.69 30.02
N SER A 68 -21.82 26.28 29.15
CA SER A 68 -21.60 26.33 27.69
C SER A 68 -21.47 27.76 27.13
N LYS A 69 -22.06 28.78 27.79
CA LYS A 69 -21.96 30.19 27.38
C LYS A 69 -20.55 30.71 27.66
N GLN A 70 -19.98 30.36 28.81
CA GLN A 70 -18.57 30.63 29.15
C GLN A 70 -17.61 29.91 28.20
N VAL A 71 -17.89 28.65 27.84
CA VAL A 71 -17.12 27.93 26.82
C VAL A 71 -17.17 28.67 25.47
N TYR A 72 -18.35 29.11 25.03
CA TYR A 72 -18.47 29.90 23.81
C TYR A 72 -17.67 31.22 23.88
N SER A 73 -17.67 31.92 25.02
CA SER A 73 -16.83 33.12 25.20
C SER A 73 -15.36 32.84 24.90
N THR A 74 -14.83 31.68 25.34
CA THR A 74 -13.44 31.30 25.05
C THR A 74 -13.18 31.05 23.56
N ILE A 75 -14.17 30.57 22.81
CA ILE A 75 -14.08 30.38 21.36
C ILE A 75 -14.20 31.72 20.63
N HIS A 76 -15.04 32.62 21.14
CA HIS A 76 -15.29 33.92 20.54
C HIS A 76 -14.04 34.80 20.54
N ILE A 77 -13.22 34.75 21.59
CA ILE A 77 -11.98 35.53 21.73
C ILE A 77 -10.79 34.97 20.94
N LEU A 78 -10.95 33.85 20.23
CA LEU A 78 -9.89 33.28 19.42
C LEU A 78 -9.46 34.24 18.29
N ALA A 79 -8.18 34.14 17.90
CA ALA A 79 -7.56 35.11 17.02
C ALA A 79 -8.26 35.18 15.65
N THR A 80 -8.67 36.37 15.22
CA THR A 80 -9.18 36.59 13.84
C THR A 80 -8.06 36.96 12.88
N ASN A 81 -6.97 37.56 13.40
CA ASN A 81 -5.93 38.27 12.64
C ASN A 81 -6.48 39.33 11.69
N GLN A 82 -7.67 39.89 11.98
CA GLN A 82 -8.39 40.78 11.09
C GLN A 82 -7.55 41.96 10.59
N SER A 83 -6.77 42.59 11.47
CA SER A 83 -5.89 43.73 11.12
C SER A 83 -4.67 43.35 10.27
N LEU A 84 -4.32 42.06 10.18
CA LEU A 84 -3.17 41.55 9.44
C LEU A 84 -3.58 40.92 8.09
N ARG A 85 -4.88 40.74 7.86
CA ARG A 85 -5.42 40.14 6.62
C ARG A 85 -5.41 41.16 5.49
N SER A 86 -5.29 40.66 4.26
CA SER A 86 -5.46 41.50 3.07
C SER A 86 -6.92 41.91 2.88
N ALA A 87 -7.15 43.06 2.24
CA ALA A 87 -8.51 43.50 1.90
C ALA A 87 -9.27 42.43 1.08
N SER A 88 -8.58 41.73 0.17
CA SER A 88 -9.19 40.66 -0.63
C SER A 88 -9.66 39.48 0.22
N ASP A 89 -8.89 39.06 1.24
CA ASP A 89 -9.28 37.96 2.13
C ASP A 89 -10.50 38.36 3.00
N LEU A 90 -10.52 39.60 3.50
CA LEU A 90 -11.67 40.13 4.25
C LEU A 90 -12.93 40.21 3.37
N VAL A 91 -12.81 40.69 2.12
CA VAL A 91 -13.93 40.71 1.18
C VAL A 91 -14.44 39.30 0.91
N GLN A 92 -13.54 38.34 0.64
CA GLN A 92 -13.93 36.95 0.39
C GLN A 92 -14.71 36.35 1.58
N ARG A 93 -14.24 36.55 2.81
CA ARG A 93 -14.93 36.06 4.01
C ARG A 93 -16.27 36.75 4.24
N SER A 94 -16.37 38.05 3.91
CA SER A 94 -17.64 38.78 4.00
C SER A 94 -18.67 38.22 3.01
N VAL A 95 -18.26 37.91 1.77
CA VAL A 95 -19.12 37.27 0.77
C VAL A 95 -19.59 35.90 1.25
N TYR A 96 -18.69 35.09 1.83
CA TYR A 96 -19.07 33.79 2.40
C TYR A 96 -20.09 33.95 3.54
N ALA A 97 -19.89 34.90 4.45
CA ALA A 97 -20.83 35.17 5.52
C ALA A 97 -22.20 35.60 4.99
N ILE A 98 -22.24 36.47 3.96
CA ILE A 98 -23.48 36.92 3.32
C ILE A 98 -24.21 35.74 2.68
N ILE A 99 -23.54 34.95 1.83
CA ILE A 99 -24.16 33.80 1.16
C ILE A 99 -24.65 32.77 2.18
N MET A 100 -23.83 32.44 3.19
CA MET A 100 -24.23 31.50 4.24
C MET A 100 -25.45 32.01 5.01
N SER A 101 -25.44 33.28 5.42
CA SER A 101 -26.58 33.88 6.13
C SER A 101 -27.85 33.82 5.29
N GLU A 102 -27.78 34.13 4.00
CA GLU A 102 -28.94 34.15 3.12
C GLU A 102 -29.53 32.76 2.92
N LEU A 103 -28.67 31.75 2.76
CA LEU A 103 -29.10 30.35 2.68
C LEU A 103 -29.77 29.90 3.97
N LEU A 104 -29.23 30.28 5.14
CA LEU A 104 -29.84 29.97 6.43
C LEU A 104 -31.20 30.64 6.60
N PHE A 105 -31.31 31.93 6.28
CA PHE A 105 -32.56 32.67 6.45
C PHE A 105 -33.67 32.13 5.55
N ARG A 106 -33.34 31.74 4.31
CA ARG A 106 -34.36 31.25 3.36
C ARG A 106 -34.82 29.82 3.63
N ASN A 107 -33.92 28.95 4.08
CA ASN A 107 -34.14 27.51 4.03
C ASN A 107 -34.23 26.85 5.40
N THR A 108 -34.23 27.62 6.49
CA THR A 108 -34.18 27.10 7.87
C THR A 108 -35.09 27.91 8.79
N GLU A 109 -35.43 27.36 9.96
CA GLU A 109 -36.22 28.07 10.97
C GLU A 109 -35.51 29.32 11.52
N LEU A 110 -34.19 29.46 11.31
CA LEU A 110 -33.43 30.65 11.71
C LEU A 110 -33.97 31.93 11.05
N GLY A 111 -34.46 31.86 9.81
CA GLY A 111 -35.07 33.01 9.14
C GLY A 111 -36.30 33.56 9.86
N LYS A 112 -37.06 32.69 10.56
CA LYS A 112 -38.21 33.12 11.36
C LYS A 112 -37.80 33.70 12.72
N LEU A 113 -36.65 33.26 13.24
CA LEU A 113 -36.08 33.77 14.49
C LEU A 113 -35.40 35.14 14.31
N CYS A 114 -34.94 35.46 13.11
CA CYS A 114 -34.37 36.74 12.77
C CYS A 114 -35.47 37.72 12.28
N ASP A 115 -36.21 38.31 13.23
CA ASP A 115 -37.40 39.14 13.00
C ASP A 115 -37.10 40.63 12.74
N ASN A 116 -35.84 41.06 12.84
CA ASN A 116 -35.42 42.45 12.71
C ASN A 116 -34.00 42.57 12.10
N ASN A 117 -33.59 43.79 11.72
CA ASN A 117 -32.27 44.01 11.11
C ASN A 117 -31.10 43.70 12.08
N GLU A 118 -31.27 43.93 13.38
CA GLU A 118 -30.20 43.71 14.37
C GLU A 118 -29.86 42.22 14.51
N SER A 119 -30.88 41.34 14.50
CA SER A 119 -30.71 39.89 14.53
C SER A 119 -30.10 39.36 13.23
N HIS A 120 -30.44 39.94 12.07
CA HIS A 120 -29.79 39.63 10.80
C HIS A 120 -28.30 40.01 10.83
N ASP A 121 -27.98 41.20 11.33
CA ASP A 121 -26.63 41.73 11.40
C ASP A 121 -25.77 40.98 12.41
N LEU A 122 -26.34 40.54 13.53
CA LEU A 122 -25.68 39.64 14.49
C LEU A 122 -25.21 38.35 13.81
N ILE A 123 -26.12 37.66 13.10
CA ILE A 123 -25.78 36.38 12.45
C ILE A 123 -24.70 36.57 11.38
N ARG A 124 -24.82 37.61 10.54
CA ARG A 124 -23.80 37.93 9.54
C ARG A 124 -22.45 38.25 10.18
N THR A 125 -22.45 39.01 11.27
CA THR A 125 -21.25 39.38 12.02
C THR A 125 -20.58 38.16 12.65
N LEU A 126 -21.35 37.26 13.26
CA LEU A 126 -20.84 36.02 13.83
C LEU A 126 -20.27 35.09 12.75
N LEU A 127 -20.98 34.91 11.63
CA LEU A 127 -20.48 34.13 10.50
C LEU A 127 -19.19 34.73 9.92
N PHE A 128 -19.11 36.06 9.80
CA PHE A 128 -17.92 36.75 9.33
C PHE A 128 -16.75 36.59 10.31
N ARG A 129 -17.00 36.74 11.62
CA ARG A 129 -15.99 36.53 12.66
C ARG A 129 -15.49 35.09 12.65
N HIS A 130 -16.39 34.11 12.68
CA HIS A 130 -16.03 32.69 12.68
C HIS A 130 -15.40 32.24 11.36
N ALA A 131 -15.82 32.90 10.27
CA ALA A 131 -15.13 33.13 9.01
C ALA A 131 -13.61 33.22 9.19
N GLN A 132 -13.19 34.19 10.00
CA GLN A 132 -11.80 34.56 10.22
C GLN A 132 -11.09 33.71 11.28
N THR A 133 -11.80 33.24 12.31
CA THR A 133 -11.19 32.44 13.38
C THR A 133 -10.90 31.01 12.96
N SER A 134 -11.75 30.39 12.14
CA SER A 134 -11.65 28.96 11.81
C SER A 134 -10.32 28.54 11.13
N PRO A 135 -9.78 29.26 10.13
CA PRO A 135 -8.54 28.82 9.48
C PRO A 135 -7.28 28.92 10.34
N VAL A 136 -7.31 29.71 11.42
CA VAL A 136 -6.11 30.05 12.20
C VAL A 136 -6.10 29.49 13.61
N ASN A 137 -7.22 28.92 14.08
CA ASN A 137 -7.33 28.36 15.43
C ASN A 137 -7.79 26.89 15.47
N MET A 138 -8.25 26.31 14.36
CA MET A 138 -8.85 24.96 14.38
C MET A 138 -7.81 23.87 14.27
N HIS A 139 -8.03 22.77 15.00
CA HIS A 139 -7.15 21.60 14.98
C HIS A 139 -7.83 20.40 14.35
N SER A 140 -7.07 19.60 13.61
CA SER A 140 -7.58 18.38 12.97
C SER A 140 -7.89 17.30 14.01
N ILE A 141 -9.00 16.60 13.80
CA ILE A 141 -9.41 15.39 14.51
C ILE A 141 -9.02 14.22 13.61
N MET A 142 -8.04 13.45 14.06
CA MET A 142 -7.42 12.39 13.27
C MET A 142 -7.90 11.02 13.76
N PHE A 143 -8.03 10.07 12.85
CA PHE A 143 -8.34 8.68 13.14
C PHE A 143 -7.30 7.79 12.50
N MET A 144 -6.90 6.73 13.20
CA MET A 144 -6.06 5.70 12.62
C MET A 144 -6.97 4.74 11.87
N ASP A 145 -7.00 4.85 10.55
CA ASP A 145 -7.81 3.99 9.70
C ASP A 145 -6.99 2.82 9.19
N TYR A 146 -7.59 1.63 9.21
CA TYR A 146 -7.00 0.47 8.55
C TYR A 146 -7.17 0.66 7.04
N THR A 147 -6.09 1.05 6.38
CA THR A 147 -6.08 1.23 4.93
C THR A 147 -5.10 0.20 4.39
N PRO A 148 -5.56 -0.86 3.70
CA PRO A 148 -4.67 -1.80 3.05
C PRO A 148 -4.05 -1.14 1.81
N LYS A 149 -3.20 -0.13 2.00
CA LYS A 149 -2.29 0.39 0.98
C LYS A 149 -0.96 -0.33 1.11
N GLU A 150 -0.23 -0.40 0.00
CA GLU A 150 0.78 -1.43 -0.24
C GLU A 150 1.97 -1.48 0.74
N ASN A 151 2.17 -0.47 1.61
CA ASN A 151 3.27 -0.38 2.57
C ASN A 151 2.89 0.09 4.00
N GLU A 152 1.63 0.45 4.28
CA GLU A 152 1.18 0.85 5.63
C GLU A 152 -0.16 0.18 5.93
N LYS A 153 -0.26 -0.60 7.02
CA LYS A 153 -1.54 -1.23 7.43
C LYS A 153 -2.53 -0.21 7.99
N TYR A 154 -2.02 0.85 8.60
CA TYR A 154 -2.81 1.90 9.22
C TYR A 154 -2.31 3.26 8.76
N SER A 155 -3.22 4.15 8.39
CA SER A 155 -2.89 5.52 8.02
C SER A 155 -3.70 6.53 8.84
N GLN A 156 -3.14 7.71 9.03
CA GLN A 156 -3.84 8.80 9.70
C GLN A 156 -4.84 9.44 8.75
N LEU A 157 -6.13 9.15 8.95
CA LEU A 157 -7.23 9.78 8.24
C LEU A 157 -7.69 11.02 9.00
N ASN A 158 -7.84 12.14 8.29
CA ASN A 158 -8.46 13.34 8.84
C ASN A 158 -9.99 13.19 8.80
N LEU A 159 -10.61 12.95 9.97
CA LEU A 159 -12.07 12.85 10.09
C LEU A 159 -12.77 14.21 10.08
N GLY A 160 -12.07 15.25 10.54
CA GLY A 160 -12.63 16.60 10.65
C GLY A 160 -11.71 17.54 11.41
N CYS A 161 -12.28 18.65 11.89
CA CYS A 161 -11.56 19.60 12.73
C CYS A 161 -12.44 20.05 13.91
N GLY A 162 -11.82 20.62 14.93
CA GLY A 162 -12.52 21.13 16.12
C GLY A 162 -11.96 22.46 16.62
N SER A 163 -12.84 23.25 17.23
CA SER A 163 -12.49 24.45 18.00
C SER A 163 -12.19 24.04 19.44
N PHE A 164 -10.93 24.16 19.87
CA PHE A 164 -10.53 23.74 21.21
C PHE A 164 -10.18 24.96 22.06
N PRO A 165 -10.93 25.27 23.13
CA PRO A 165 -10.70 26.47 23.95
C PRO A 165 -9.26 26.69 24.41
N ILE A 166 -8.60 25.60 24.83
CA ILE A 166 -7.23 25.66 25.37
C ILE A 166 -6.18 25.36 24.29
N LEU A 167 -6.38 24.32 23.48
CA LEU A 167 -5.37 23.91 22.48
C LEU A 167 -5.19 24.97 21.38
N SER A 168 -6.20 25.78 21.09
CA SER A 168 -6.09 26.87 20.11
C SER A 168 -5.17 28.01 20.57
N MET A 169 -4.86 28.09 21.87
CA MET A 169 -3.99 29.12 22.44
C MET A 169 -2.50 28.73 22.43
N ILE A 170 -2.15 27.52 21.98
CA ILE A 170 -0.78 27.04 21.94
C ILE A 170 -0.09 27.61 20.69
N ASN A 171 1.02 28.33 20.89
CA ASN A 171 1.74 28.98 19.81
C ASN A 171 2.50 27.98 18.92
N HIS A 172 2.81 28.44 17.71
CA HIS A 172 3.57 27.67 16.74
C HIS A 172 5.08 27.63 17.02
N SER A 173 5.72 26.48 16.76
CA SER A 173 7.14 26.37 16.43
C SER A 173 7.35 25.39 15.27
N CYS A 174 8.31 25.70 14.40
CA CYS A 174 8.77 24.77 13.37
C CYS A 174 9.61 23.60 13.92
N ALA A 175 9.93 23.66 15.22
CA ALA A 175 10.48 22.59 16.02
C ALA A 175 9.66 22.55 17.33
N PRO A 176 8.44 22.00 17.29
CA PRO A 176 7.53 21.99 18.43
C PRO A 176 8.10 21.17 19.59
N ASN A 177 7.61 21.42 20.81
CA ASN A 177 7.88 20.60 21.99
C ASN A 177 6.63 19.84 22.47
N LEU A 178 5.54 19.95 21.71
CA LEU A 178 4.31 19.18 21.86
C LEU A 178 3.97 18.42 20.56
N VAL A 179 3.26 17.31 20.72
CA VAL A 179 2.54 16.60 19.65
C VAL A 179 1.09 16.38 20.08
N ARG A 180 0.15 16.47 19.13
CA ARG A 180 -1.28 16.25 19.39
C ARG A 180 -1.70 14.84 18.99
N MET A 181 -2.51 14.18 19.81
CA MET A 181 -3.08 12.87 19.52
C MET A 181 -4.59 12.89 19.80
N THR A 182 -5.38 12.36 18.87
CA THR A 182 -6.84 12.22 19.04
C THR A 182 -7.13 10.89 19.73
N LEU A 183 -7.95 10.90 20.77
CA LEU A 183 -8.43 9.74 21.49
C LEU A 183 -9.71 9.17 20.83
N PRO A 184 -10.06 7.89 21.06
CA PRO A 184 -11.25 7.27 20.47
C PRO A 184 -12.57 7.99 20.78
N ASN A 185 -12.64 8.75 21.87
CA ASN A 185 -13.82 9.54 22.25
C ASN A 185 -13.86 10.94 21.59
N GLY A 186 -12.93 11.25 20.68
CA GLY A 186 -12.83 12.54 20.00
C GLY A 186 -12.07 13.62 20.77
N ASN A 187 -11.65 13.36 22.02
CA ASN A 187 -10.80 14.30 22.75
C ASN A 187 -9.40 14.34 22.15
N VAL A 188 -8.75 15.51 22.20
CA VAL A 188 -7.35 15.66 21.77
C VAL A 188 -6.48 15.85 23.00
N VAL A 189 -5.41 15.06 23.08
CA VAL A 189 -4.36 15.19 24.09
C VAL A 189 -3.14 15.85 23.47
N ALA A 190 -2.52 16.79 24.20
CA ALA A 190 -1.22 17.34 23.89
C ALA A 190 -0.17 16.58 24.71
N LEU A 191 0.75 15.91 24.03
CA LEU A 191 1.84 15.15 24.62
C LEU A 191 3.14 15.93 24.49
N VAL A 192 3.88 16.07 25.59
CA VAL A 192 5.23 16.64 25.57
C VAL A 192 6.16 15.66 24.89
N ASN A 193 6.76 16.04 23.76
CA ASN A 193 7.71 15.20 23.03
C ASN A 193 9.17 15.68 23.15
N ARG A 194 9.39 16.84 23.79
CA ARG A 194 10.72 17.40 24.11
C ARG A 194 10.71 18.06 25.49
N PRO A 195 11.80 17.97 26.28
CA PRO A 195 11.93 18.65 27.57
C PRO A 195 11.53 20.14 27.53
N ILE A 196 10.73 20.58 28.51
CA ILE A 196 10.29 21.98 28.64
C ILE A 196 10.75 22.50 30.00
N LYS A 197 11.60 23.54 30.00
CA LYS A 197 12.08 24.18 31.23
C LYS A 197 10.94 24.90 31.94
N LYS A 198 11.02 25.02 33.27
CA LYS A 198 10.07 25.82 34.06
C LYS A 198 9.99 27.26 33.51
N GLY A 199 8.77 27.73 33.24
CA GLY A 199 8.54 29.04 32.62
C GLY A 199 8.69 29.07 31.10
N GLY A 200 9.03 27.95 30.46
CA GLY A 200 9.09 27.82 29.01
C GLY A 200 7.71 27.78 28.35
N GLN A 201 7.67 28.21 27.08
CA GLN A 201 6.44 28.20 26.29
C GLN A 201 6.16 26.81 25.70
N LEU A 202 4.87 26.48 25.64
CA LEU A 202 4.35 25.31 24.94
C LEU A 202 4.24 25.64 23.46
N PHE A 203 4.84 24.81 22.61
CA PHE A 203 4.85 24.99 21.17
C PHE A 203 4.28 23.78 20.45
N ASP A 204 3.31 24.07 19.61
CA ASP A 204 2.70 23.13 18.70
C ASP A 204 3.17 23.39 17.25
N ASN A 205 2.89 22.44 16.35
CA ASN A 205 3.14 22.64 14.92
C ASN A 205 1.84 22.87 14.16
N TYR A 206 1.86 23.91 13.31
CA TYR A 206 0.72 24.35 12.50
C TYR A 206 0.82 23.81 11.06
N GLY A 207 1.50 22.68 10.87
CA GLY A 207 1.69 22.05 9.56
C GLY A 207 2.97 22.46 8.83
N TYR A 208 3.91 23.16 9.48
CA TYR A 208 5.15 23.64 8.90
C TYR A 208 6.33 23.33 9.82
N HIS A 209 7.00 22.20 9.62
CA HIS A 209 8.10 21.70 10.42
C HIS A 209 9.45 21.87 9.68
N HIS A 210 10.51 22.29 10.38
CA HIS A 210 11.83 22.56 9.78
C HIS A 210 12.48 21.36 9.05
N CYS A 211 11.89 20.21 9.22
CA CYS A 211 12.33 18.91 8.76
C CYS A 211 11.79 18.54 7.40
N LEU A 212 10.62 19.07 7.07
CA LEU A 212 9.85 18.77 5.88
C LEU A 212 9.85 19.99 4.97
N GLU A 213 9.82 21.19 5.55
CA GLU A 213 9.77 22.46 4.83
C GLU A 213 10.99 23.36 5.10
N SER A 214 11.47 24.02 4.05
CA SER A 214 12.59 24.99 4.10
C SER A 214 12.21 26.22 4.93
N LEU A 215 13.18 27.06 5.29
CA LEU A 215 12.88 28.30 6.00
C LEU A 215 11.85 29.16 5.25
N ASP A 216 12.03 29.35 3.94
CA ASP A 216 11.15 30.18 3.13
C ASP A 216 9.74 29.60 3.00
N GLU A 217 9.62 28.28 2.82
CA GLU A 217 8.33 27.60 2.77
C GLU A 217 7.56 27.75 4.09
N ARG A 218 8.25 27.54 5.23
CA ARG A 218 7.67 27.72 6.56
C ARG A 218 7.22 29.15 6.78
N GLN A 219 8.06 30.12 6.42
CA GLN A 219 7.75 31.54 6.58
C GLN A 219 6.59 31.98 5.67
N SER A 220 6.61 31.55 4.41
CA SER A 220 5.59 31.90 3.42
C SER A 220 4.24 31.27 3.78
N GLY A 221 4.22 29.98 4.13
CA GLY A 221 3.01 29.25 4.49
C GLY A 221 2.35 29.78 5.78
N LEU A 222 3.16 30.04 6.82
CA LEU A 222 2.67 30.64 8.06
C LEU A 222 2.19 32.08 7.84
N LEU A 223 2.86 32.86 7.00
CA LEU A 223 2.43 34.21 6.67
C LEU A 223 1.11 34.20 5.89
N GLY A 224 0.97 33.30 4.91
CA GLY A 224 -0.22 33.20 4.06
C GLY A 224 -1.47 32.79 4.83
N GLN A 225 -1.37 31.79 5.72
CA GLN A 225 -2.53 31.29 6.46
C GLN A 225 -2.73 31.98 7.81
N TYR A 226 -1.65 32.16 8.58
CA TYR A 226 -1.69 32.62 9.97
C TYR A 226 -1.26 34.09 10.13
N CYS A 227 -0.91 34.78 9.05
CA CYS A 227 -0.59 36.21 9.03
C CYS A 227 0.61 36.62 9.91
N PHE A 228 1.58 35.72 10.14
CA PHE A 228 2.81 36.05 10.87
C PHE A 228 4.05 35.38 10.28
N ARG A 229 5.22 35.99 10.54
CA ARG A 229 6.53 35.39 10.27
C ARG A 229 7.06 34.71 11.53
N CYS A 230 7.42 33.44 11.42
CA CYS A 230 7.83 32.65 12.57
C CYS A 230 9.20 33.07 13.11
N GLN A 231 9.28 33.27 14.43
CA GLN A 231 10.50 33.68 15.13
C GLN A 231 11.02 32.57 16.07
N CYS A 232 10.59 31.32 15.85
CA CYS A 232 11.06 30.19 16.64
C CYS A 232 12.55 29.95 16.40
N GLU A 233 13.19 29.25 17.33
CA GLU A 233 14.60 28.90 17.27
C GLU A 233 14.98 28.26 15.93
N ALA A 234 14.19 27.28 15.46
CA ALA A 234 14.40 26.62 14.18
C ALA A 234 14.32 27.54 12.94
N CYS A 235 13.67 28.70 13.05
CA CYS A 235 13.68 29.70 11.98
C CYS A 235 14.89 30.63 12.12
N LYS A 236 15.19 31.09 13.34
CA LYS A 236 16.34 31.98 13.62
C LYS A 236 17.68 31.33 13.29
N LEU A 237 17.81 30.05 13.61
CA LEU A 237 19.01 29.25 13.37
C LEU A 237 18.98 28.49 12.05
N ASN A 238 17.93 28.70 11.23
CA ASN A 238 17.72 27.99 9.96
C ASN A 238 18.00 26.49 10.05
N TYR A 239 17.27 25.79 10.92
CA TYR A 239 17.49 24.36 11.14
C TYR A 239 17.37 23.54 9.83
N PRO A 240 18.20 22.50 9.68
CA PRO A 240 18.28 21.73 8.44
C PRO A 240 17.05 20.83 8.21
N LEU A 241 16.79 20.51 6.94
CA LEU A 241 15.82 19.49 6.53
C LEU A 241 16.23 18.09 7.04
N PHE A 242 15.30 17.13 7.01
CA PHE A 242 15.54 15.77 7.49
C PHE A 242 16.85 15.15 7.02
N VAL A 243 17.06 15.20 5.71
CA VAL A 243 18.20 14.61 5.00
C VAL A 243 19.55 15.20 5.41
N ASN A 244 19.53 16.37 6.06
CA ASN A 244 20.71 17.12 6.46
C ASN A 244 20.82 17.22 8.00
N LEU A 245 20.06 16.42 8.75
CA LEU A 245 20.15 16.43 10.21
C LEU A 245 21.47 15.80 10.68
N PRO A 246 22.17 16.42 11.63
CA PRO A 246 23.33 15.79 12.24
C PRO A 246 22.91 14.59 13.10
N HIS A 247 23.78 13.61 13.24
CA HIS A 247 23.58 12.50 14.18
C HIS A 247 23.88 12.92 15.64
N VAL A 248 23.18 12.32 16.60
CA VAL A 248 23.48 12.47 18.03
C VAL A 248 24.87 11.93 18.32
N LYS A 249 25.66 12.71 19.06
CA LYS A 249 26.92 12.22 19.62
C LYS A 249 26.62 11.36 20.83
N LEU A 250 26.70 10.03 20.65
CA LEU A 250 26.42 9.05 21.69
C LEU A 250 27.69 8.65 22.45
N PRO A 251 27.62 8.49 23.79
CA PRO A 251 28.66 7.79 24.53
C PRO A 251 28.79 6.32 24.06
N PRO A 252 29.99 5.70 24.13
CA PRO A 252 30.20 4.33 23.64
C PRO A 252 29.28 3.25 24.24
N SER A 253 28.71 3.51 25.42
CA SER A 253 27.83 2.60 26.15
C SER A 253 26.34 2.78 25.83
N VAL A 254 25.95 3.81 25.06
CA VAL A 254 24.56 4.15 24.77
C VAL A 254 24.31 3.93 23.28
N LYS A 255 23.40 3.02 22.95
CA LYS A 255 22.91 2.83 21.58
C LYS A 255 21.64 3.65 21.36
N PRO A 256 21.36 4.11 20.12
CA PRO A 256 20.04 4.61 19.79
C PRO A 256 19.01 3.50 20.05
N PRO A 257 17.83 3.79 20.62
CA PRO A 257 16.80 2.79 20.88
C PRO A 257 16.06 2.38 19.58
N ILE A 258 16.71 2.51 18.42
CA ILE A 258 16.11 2.31 17.09
C ILE A 258 16.41 0.88 16.66
N ASP A 259 15.34 0.11 16.51
CA ASP A 259 15.33 -1.21 15.94
C ASP A 259 14.25 -1.20 14.85
N TYR A 260 14.66 -1.37 13.60
CA TYR A 260 13.78 -1.26 12.44
C TYR A 260 12.71 -2.36 12.42
N ASP A 261 13.02 -3.56 12.96
CA ASP A 261 12.03 -4.65 13.03
C ASP A 261 10.99 -4.39 14.11
N GLU A 262 11.38 -3.72 15.20
CA GLU A 262 10.45 -3.24 16.21
C GLU A 262 9.63 -2.04 15.69
N MET A 263 10.20 -1.19 14.84
CA MET A 263 9.46 -0.12 14.16
C MET A 263 8.40 -0.66 13.21
N ASP A 264 8.70 -1.73 12.46
CA ASP A 264 7.72 -2.42 11.63
C ASP A 264 6.57 -2.97 12.49
N ARG A 265 6.86 -3.63 13.63
CA ARG A 265 5.81 -4.08 14.56
C ARG A 265 4.99 -2.93 15.15
N LEU A 266 5.60 -1.79 15.43
CA LEU A 266 4.88 -0.58 15.86
C LEU A 266 3.97 -0.04 14.76
N ALA A 267 4.39 -0.08 13.49
CA ALA A 267 3.57 0.26 12.34
C ALA A 267 2.39 -0.71 12.15
N GLU A 268 2.52 -1.95 12.65
CA GLU A 268 1.43 -2.92 12.74
C GLU A 268 0.54 -2.77 13.99
N HIS A 269 0.71 -1.70 14.77
CA HIS A 269 -0.03 -1.46 16.03
C HIS A 269 0.20 -2.52 17.12
N ASP A 270 1.40 -3.12 17.21
CA ASP A 270 1.76 -4.01 18.33
C ASP A 270 1.84 -3.23 19.67
N MET A 271 0.76 -3.32 20.43
CA MET A 271 0.61 -2.69 21.73
C MET A 271 1.65 -3.14 22.76
N ALA A 272 2.10 -4.41 22.71
CA ALA A 272 3.08 -4.92 23.67
C ALA A 272 4.45 -4.30 23.43
N THR A 273 4.86 -4.20 22.16
CA THR A 273 6.09 -3.50 21.77
C THR A 273 6.00 -2.01 22.10
N ALA A 274 4.86 -1.36 21.81
CA ALA A 274 4.65 0.05 22.15
C ALA A 274 4.81 0.34 23.64
N LEU A 275 4.14 -0.41 24.52
CA LEU A 275 4.20 -0.22 25.97
C LEU A 275 5.61 -0.43 26.53
N ARG A 276 6.37 -1.39 25.97
CA ARG A 276 7.76 -1.63 26.39
C ARG A 276 8.69 -0.49 25.96
N LYS A 277 8.47 0.09 24.78
CA LYS A 277 9.37 1.08 24.17
C LYS A 277 9.13 2.52 24.57
N ILE A 278 7.89 2.90 24.88
CA ILE A 278 7.56 4.27 25.31
C ILE A 278 8.53 4.81 26.39
N PRO A 279 8.84 4.08 27.49
CA PRO A 279 9.77 4.57 28.51
C PRO A 279 11.22 4.70 28.01
N GLU A 280 11.66 3.83 27.09
CA GLU A 280 12.99 3.88 26.47
C GLU A 280 13.12 5.12 25.59
N TYR A 281 12.14 5.35 24.72
CA TYR A 281 12.08 6.51 23.83
C TYR A 281 12.00 7.83 24.61
N CYS A 282 11.13 7.90 25.62
CA CYS A 282 11.05 9.08 26.48
C CYS A 282 12.39 9.37 27.18
N ARG A 283 13.10 8.35 27.67
CA ARG A 283 14.42 8.55 28.29
C ARG A 283 15.47 9.05 27.29
N PHE A 284 15.50 8.47 26.09
CA PHE A 284 16.43 8.89 25.05
C PHE A 284 16.18 10.34 24.62
N LEU A 285 14.93 10.70 24.32
CA LEU A 285 14.53 12.06 23.95
C LEU A 285 14.93 13.06 25.06
N ASN A 286 14.68 12.73 26.33
CA ASN A 286 15.05 13.58 27.46
C ASN A 286 16.57 13.77 27.60
N MET A 287 17.37 12.73 27.31
CA MET A 287 18.82 12.76 27.50
C MET A 287 19.54 13.55 26.41
N PHE A 288 19.01 13.53 25.18
CA PHE A 288 19.71 14.08 24.00
C PHE A 288 19.03 15.30 23.36
N ASP A 289 17.96 15.83 23.95
CA ASP A 289 17.30 17.05 23.45
C ASP A 289 18.22 18.27 23.38
N SER A 290 19.24 18.35 24.23
CA SER A 290 20.25 19.42 24.16
C SER A 290 21.06 19.43 22.86
N GLN A 291 21.05 18.31 22.11
CA GLN A 291 21.67 18.17 20.80
C GLN A 291 20.67 18.31 19.65
N TYR A 292 19.42 18.72 19.91
CA TYR A 292 18.41 18.93 18.86
C TYR A 292 18.75 20.18 18.01
N PRO A 293 18.56 20.15 16.68
CA PRO A 293 17.93 19.10 15.88
C PRO A 293 18.95 18.03 15.49
N ASN A 294 18.55 16.77 15.57
CA ASN A 294 19.36 15.63 15.15
C ASN A 294 18.50 14.48 14.62
N TYR A 295 19.14 13.56 13.89
CA TYR A 295 18.48 12.47 13.18
C TYR A 295 17.72 11.54 14.14
N GLU A 296 18.38 11.06 15.20
CA GLU A 296 17.84 10.04 16.13
C GLU A 296 16.70 10.54 17.01
N VAL A 297 16.70 11.82 17.40
CA VAL A 297 15.59 12.44 18.15
C VAL A 297 14.35 12.63 17.24
N LYS A 298 14.50 12.54 15.92
CA LYS A 298 13.42 12.69 14.95
C LYS A 298 12.93 11.38 14.30
N ILE A 299 13.77 10.34 14.21
CA ILE A 299 13.46 9.03 13.56
C ILE A 299 12.17 8.36 14.03
N PHE A 300 11.51 8.83 15.09
CA PHE A 300 10.15 8.44 15.45
C PHE A 300 9.06 8.73 14.40
N LYS A 301 9.39 9.02 13.13
CA LYS A 301 8.41 8.96 12.03
C LYS A 301 8.86 8.57 10.61
N MET A 302 10.13 8.35 10.24
CA MET A 302 10.46 8.08 8.82
C MET A 302 11.70 7.19 8.67
N ALA A 303 11.51 5.93 8.26
CA ALA A 303 12.54 5.16 7.58
C ALA A 303 12.65 5.74 6.15
N LEU A 304 13.84 6.22 5.76
CA LEU A 304 14.06 6.89 4.48
C LEU A 304 13.97 5.85 3.34
N ASP A 305 12.93 5.91 2.50
CA ASP A 305 12.79 5.03 1.33
C ASP A 305 13.35 5.70 0.04
N ALA A 306 13.33 5.00 -1.10
CA ALA A 306 13.81 5.60 -2.36
C ALA A 306 12.93 6.77 -2.83
N TYR A 307 11.65 6.80 -2.44
CA TYR A 307 10.76 7.92 -2.76
C TYR A 307 11.19 9.18 -2.01
N ASP A 308 11.62 9.06 -0.76
CA ASP A 308 12.15 10.19 0.02
C ASP A 308 13.40 10.79 -0.63
N ILE A 309 14.31 9.96 -1.15
CA ILE A 309 15.50 10.41 -1.89
C ILE A 309 15.09 11.17 -3.16
N TYR A 310 14.17 10.61 -3.96
CA TYR A 310 13.62 11.29 -5.13
C TYR A 310 12.92 12.60 -4.74
N SER A 311 12.10 12.59 -3.70
CA SER A 311 11.33 13.73 -3.22
C SER A 311 12.25 14.88 -2.81
N ALA A 312 13.35 14.56 -2.11
CA ALA A 312 14.40 15.52 -1.77
C ALA A 312 15.05 16.15 -3.01
N LEU A 313 15.42 15.34 -4.02
CA LEU A 313 15.97 15.82 -5.29
C LEU A 313 14.97 16.71 -6.04
N TRP A 314 13.74 16.24 -6.21
CA TRP A 314 12.70 16.97 -6.95
C TRP A 314 12.37 18.29 -6.26
N LYS A 315 12.32 18.28 -4.92
CA LYS A 315 12.19 19.50 -4.14
C LYS A 315 13.33 20.46 -4.39
N HIS A 316 14.59 19.99 -4.38
CA HIS A 316 15.75 20.83 -4.70
C HIS A 316 15.63 21.47 -6.10
N ILE A 317 15.28 20.67 -7.12
CA ILE A 317 15.07 21.15 -8.49
C ILE A 317 14.04 22.29 -8.54
N VAL A 318 12.94 22.16 -7.79
CA VAL A 318 11.90 23.18 -7.70
C VAL A 318 12.39 24.42 -6.95
N THR A 319 13.03 24.25 -5.79
CA THR A 319 13.48 25.38 -4.95
C THR A 319 14.65 26.15 -5.55
N SER A 320 15.49 25.49 -6.34
CA SER A 320 16.61 26.09 -7.08
C SER A 320 16.18 26.69 -8.41
N ASN A 321 14.87 26.75 -8.69
CA ASN A 321 14.26 27.28 -9.91
C ASN A 321 14.75 26.60 -11.21
N GLN A 322 15.16 25.33 -11.14
CA GLN A 322 15.64 24.52 -12.26
C GLN A 322 14.53 23.68 -12.90
N ARG A 323 13.30 23.75 -12.37
CA ARG A 323 12.18 22.91 -12.82
C ARG A 323 11.95 22.99 -14.32
N GLU A 324 11.93 24.19 -14.89
CA GLU A 324 11.65 24.37 -16.32
C GLU A 324 12.78 23.79 -17.19
N ASP A 325 14.04 24.02 -16.80
CA ASP A 325 15.21 23.45 -17.47
C ASP A 325 15.20 21.91 -17.43
N VAL A 326 14.87 21.32 -16.28
CA VAL A 326 14.75 19.87 -16.11
C VAL A 326 13.61 19.32 -16.98
N VAL A 327 12.44 19.96 -16.97
CA VAL A 327 11.30 19.55 -17.81
C VAL A 327 11.65 19.63 -19.29
N ASN A 328 12.31 20.70 -19.73
CA ASN A 328 12.71 20.88 -21.12
C ASN A 328 13.82 19.90 -21.53
N GLY A 329 14.78 19.64 -20.64
CA GLY A 329 15.83 18.65 -20.85
C GLY A 329 15.28 17.24 -21.00
N ILE A 330 14.33 16.83 -20.14
CA ILE A 330 13.65 15.54 -20.27
C ILE A 330 12.88 15.45 -21.60
N LYS A 331 12.16 16.51 -22.00
CA LYS A 331 11.43 16.54 -23.29
C LYS A 331 12.34 16.47 -24.51
N ALA A 332 13.58 16.93 -24.38
CA ALA A 332 14.57 16.88 -25.46
C ALA A 332 15.22 15.50 -25.63
N CYS A 333 15.13 14.63 -24.62
CA CYS A 333 15.65 13.27 -24.69
C CYS A 333 14.74 12.39 -25.58
N ILE A 334 15.33 11.60 -26.46
CA ILE A 334 14.63 10.73 -27.40
C ILE A 334 14.79 9.23 -27.08
N SER A 335 15.64 8.90 -26.10
CA SER A 335 15.88 7.52 -25.66
C SER A 335 15.95 7.38 -24.14
N ASP A 336 15.73 6.16 -23.66
CA ASP A 336 15.80 5.80 -22.23
C ASP A 336 17.18 6.10 -21.64
N SER A 337 18.25 5.82 -22.39
CA SER A 337 19.64 6.09 -21.98
C SER A 337 19.92 7.59 -21.84
N GLU A 338 19.38 8.42 -22.75
CA GLU A 338 19.50 9.88 -22.66
C GLU A 338 18.79 10.44 -21.43
N ILE A 339 17.58 9.96 -21.12
CA ILE A 339 16.81 10.37 -19.94
C ILE A 339 17.60 10.04 -18.67
N ILE A 340 18.07 8.80 -18.51
CA ILE A 340 18.83 8.38 -17.33
C ILE A 340 20.10 9.22 -17.18
N SER A 341 20.86 9.39 -18.27
CA SER A 341 22.09 10.16 -18.26
C SER A 341 21.83 11.62 -17.87
N PHE A 342 20.73 12.20 -18.36
CA PHE A 342 20.30 13.55 -17.98
C PHE A 342 19.95 13.62 -16.48
N VAL A 343 19.12 12.71 -15.97
CA VAL A 343 18.72 12.72 -14.55
C VAL A 343 19.90 12.47 -13.64
N ARG A 344 20.83 11.58 -14.01
CA ARG A 344 22.05 11.34 -13.23
C ARG A 344 22.87 12.62 -13.07
N ARG A 345 23.09 13.36 -14.17
CA ARG A 345 23.79 14.66 -14.10
C ARG A 345 23.05 15.67 -13.23
N VAL A 346 21.72 15.72 -13.30
CA VAL A 346 20.92 16.59 -12.42
C VAL A 346 21.13 16.19 -10.96
N ALA A 347 21.04 14.90 -10.62
CA ALA A 347 21.23 14.41 -9.26
C ALA A 347 22.64 14.73 -8.73
N ASP A 348 23.68 14.44 -9.50
CA ASP A 348 25.08 14.70 -9.12
C ASP A 348 25.35 16.21 -8.92
N ASN A 349 24.74 17.08 -9.72
CA ASN A 349 24.88 18.54 -9.58
C ASN A 349 24.06 19.13 -8.43
N SER A 350 22.92 18.54 -8.08
CA SER A 350 22.01 19.04 -7.05
C SER A 350 22.41 18.65 -5.62
N ILE A 351 23.14 17.54 -5.44
CA ILE A 351 23.40 16.95 -4.11
C ILE A 351 24.80 17.33 -3.55
N GLY A 352 25.63 18.04 -4.32
CA GLY A 352 26.89 18.64 -3.83
C GLY A 352 28.07 17.67 -3.66
N GLU A 353 27.80 16.36 -3.54
CA GLU A 353 28.72 15.25 -3.80
C GLU A 353 28.12 14.37 -4.92
N PRO A 354 28.92 13.57 -5.66
CA PRO A 354 28.35 12.52 -6.51
C PRO A 354 27.34 11.71 -5.72
N PHE A 355 26.18 11.42 -6.31
CA PHE A 355 25.13 10.67 -5.62
C PHE A 355 25.69 9.31 -5.17
N GLU A 356 25.95 9.16 -3.87
CA GLU A 356 26.52 7.95 -3.28
C GLU A 356 25.65 7.45 -2.12
N LEU A 357 25.24 6.18 -2.24
CA LEU A 357 24.54 5.45 -1.18
C LEU A 357 25.56 4.94 -0.16
N LYS A 358 25.97 5.78 0.80
CA LYS A 358 27.06 5.49 1.76
C LYS A 358 26.61 4.68 3.00
N ASP A 359 25.32 4.69 3.33
CA ASP A 359 24.79 4.14 4.59
C ASP A 359 24.06 2.78 4.46
N LEU A 360 24.13 2.13 3.29
CA LEU A 360 23.49 0.84 3.06
C LEU A 360 24.53 -0.28 3.13
N GLU A 361 24.59 -0.94 4.30
CA GLU A 361 25.47 -2.07 4.54
C GLU A 361 25.01 -3.32 3.80
N ARG A 362 25.97 -4.14 3.34
CA ARG A 362 25.69 -5.42 2.69
C ARG A 362 24.93 -6.37 3.63
N ASP A 363 23.86 -6.99 3.13
CA ASP A 363 23.11 -7.99 3.90
C ASP A 363 23.99 -9.18 4.30
N CYS A 364 23.95 -9.52 5.59
CA CYS A 364 24.69 -10.63 6.18
C CYS A 364 23.86 -11.36 7.23
N LYS A 365 24.20 -12.63 7.47
CA LYS A 365 23.63 -13.42 8.56
C LYS A 365 23.82 -12.72 9.90
N ASN A 366 22.86 -12.90 10.80
CA ASN A 366 22.81 -12.22 12.09
C ASN A 366 22.30 -13.18 13.17
N GLU A 367 23.25 -13.84 13.84
CA GLU A 367 22.99 -14.81 14.91
C GLU A 367 22.25 -14.20 16.10
N ALA A 368 22.55 -12.94 16.46
CA ALA A 368 21.89 -12.27 17.59
C ALA A 368 20.38 -12.10 17.32
N LYS A 369 20.02 -11.56 16.15
CA LYS A 369 18.63 -11.42 15.72
C LYS A 369 17.96 -12.78 15.51
N ALA A 370 18.68 -13.77 15.00
CA ALA A 370 18.19 -15.13 14.86
C ALA A 370 17.75 -15.73 16.22
N ILE A 371 18.56 -15.52 17.27
CA ILE A 371 18.24 -15.96 18.64
C ILE A 371 16.99 -15.24 19.17
N GLU A 372 16.84 -13.95 18.92
CA GLU A 372 15.67 -13.17 19.33
C GLU A 372 14.40 -13.65 18.65
N CYS A 373 14.43 -13.85 17.33
CA CYS A 373 13.31 -14.43 16.58
C CYS A 373 12.93 -15.80 17.14
N ARG A 374 13.91 -16.65 17.43
CA ARG A 374 13.65 -17.96 18.04
C ARG A 374 12.99 -17.87 19.42
N LYS A 375 13.36 -16.89 20.25
CA LYS A 375 12.71 -16.64 21.55
C LYS A 375 11.24 -16.27 21.36
N LEU A 376 10.93 -15.37 20.42
CA LEU A 376 9.55 -15.02 20.08
C LEU A 376 8.77 -16.24 19.59
N GLY A 377 9.38 -17.08 18.73
CA GLY A 377 8.79 -18.34 18.31
C GLY A 377 8.44 -19.26 19.48
N ASN A 378 9.32 -19.36 20.49
CA ASN A 378 9.07 -20.16 21.70
C ASN A 378 7.90 -19.63 22.54
N GLU A 379 7.73 -18.30 22.63
CA GLU A 379 6.60 -17.69 23.31
C GLU A 379 5.27 -18.07 22.63
N LYS A 380 5.24 -18.06 21.29
CA LYS A 380 4.05 -18.45 20.50
C LYS A 380 3.78 -19.95 20.57
N PHE A 381 4.82 -20.78 20.60
CA PHE A 381 4.71 -22.24 20.71
C PHE A 381 4.22 -22.70 22.09
N HIS A 382 4.36 -21.89 23.13
CA HIS A 382 4.07 -22.28 24.52
C HIS A 382 2.71 -23.01 24.65
N PRO A 383 2.60 -24.10 25.46
CA PRO A 383 1.38 -24.93 25.53
C PRO A 383 0.09 -24.21 25.94
N LYS A 384 0.21 -23.05 26.61
CA LYS A 384 -0.92 -22.17 26.96
C LYS A 384 -1.30 -21.18 25.84
N VAL A 385 -0.41 -20.95 24.88
CA VAL A 385 -0.58 -19.98 23.78
C VAL A 385 -0.99 -20.69 22.49
N LYS A 386 -0.30 -21.77 22.13
CA LYS A 386 -0.59 -22.63 20.97
C LYS A 386 -0.75 -21.88 19.64
N LYS A 387 -0.02 -20.79 19.42
CA LYS A 387 -0.01 -20.02 18.17
C LYS A 387 1.06 -20.56 17.23
N TYR A 388 0.87 -21.80 16.78
CA TYR A 388 1.91 -22.55 16.07
C TYR A 388 2.31 -21.94 14.72
N ILE A 389 1.38 -21.36 13.97
CA ILE A 389 1.68 -20.73 12.68
C ILE A 389 2.52 -19.46 12.87
N GLU A 390 2.19 -18.63 13.87
CA GLU A 390 3.04 -17.49 14.26
C GLU A 390 4.43 -17.96 14.74
N ALA A 391 4.49 -19.06 15.49
CA ALA A 391 5.76 -19.63 15.94
C ALA A 391 6.66 -20.03 14.76
N VAL A 392 6.09 -20.66 13.72
CA VAL A 392 6.84 -21.04 12.51
C VAL A 392 7.35 -19.83 11.75
N ALA A 393 6.57 -18.75 11.63
CA ALA A 393 7.05 -17.52 10.99
C ALA A 393 8.35 -17.01 11.66
N TYR A 394 8.36 -16.94 12.99
CA TYR A 394 9.55 -16.55 13.75
C TYR A 394 10.70 -17.56 13.67
N TYR A 395 10.40 -18.86 13.66
CA TYR A 395 11.45 -19.88 13.48
C TYR A 395 12.04 -19.83 12.07
N ASN A 396 11.24 -19.55 11.04
CA ASN A 396 11.71 -19.40 9.67
C ASN A 396 12.57 -18.15 9.49
N GLU A 397 12.18 -17.04 10.10
CA GLU A 397 13.01 -15.84 10.17
C GLU A 397 14.33 -16.13 10.90
N SER A 398 14.28 -16.83 12.04
CA SER A 398 15.48 -17.29 12.75
C SER A 398 16.40 -18.16 11.87
N ILE A 399 15.83 -19.13 11.15
CA ILE A 399 16.54 -19.99 10.20
C ILE A 399 17.17 -19.14 9.08
N ALA A 400 16.45 -18.17 8.53
CA ALA A 400 16.93 -17.29 7.47
C ALA A 400 18.07 -16.37 7.93
N LEU A 401 18.04 -15.91 9.18
CA LEU A 401 19.06 -15.08 9.78
C LEU A 401 20.33 -15.84 10.20
N SER A 402 20.24 -17.15 10.43
CA SER A 402 21.35 -17.95 10.99
C SER A 402 22.45 -18.24 9.97
N GLU A 403 23.69 -18.34 10.46
CA GLU A 403 24.85 -18.82 9.72
C GLU A 403 24.74 -20.32 9.40
N HIS A 404 25.29 -20.71 8.26
CA HIS A 404 25.27 -22.11 7.83
C HIS A 404 26.09 -22.98 8.78
N GLY A 405 25.52 -24.10 9.25
CA GLY A 405 26.19 -24.99 10.18
C GLY A 405 26.14 -24.54 11.64
N SER A 406 25.55 -23.38 11.96
CA SER A 406 25.55 -22.85 13.33
C SER A 406 24.65 -23.65 14.28
N GLU A 407 24.94 -23.55 15.57
CA GLU A 407 24.08 -24.11 16.63
C GLU A 407 22.69 -23.47 16.61
N THR A 408 22.60 -22.15 16.37
CA THR A 408 21.33 -21.42 16.28
C THR A 408 20.44 -21.97 15.17
N LEU A 409 21.02 -22.22 13.98
CA LEU A 409 20.31 -22.82 12.85
C LEU A 409 19.78 -24.21 13.21
N ALA A 410 20.62 -25.05 13.83
CA ALA A 410 20.25 -26.40 14.24
C ALA A 410 19.10 -26.39 15.26
N ILE A 411 19.16 -25.51 16.27
CA ILE A 411 18.11 -25.38 17.28
C ILE A 411 16.82 -24.83 16.67
N ALA A 412 16.89 -23.89 15.72
CA ALA A 412 15.70 -23.35 15.07
C ALA A 412 14.95 -24.43 14.26
N TYR A 413 15.66 -25.29 13.50
CA TYR A 413 15.05 -26.48 12.88
C TYR A 413 14.48 -27.46 13.91
N ALA A 414 15.16 -27.66 15.04
CA ALA A 414 14.66 -28.49 16.14
C ALA A 414 13.40 -27.92 16.81
N ASN A 415 13.25 -26.59 16.87
CA ASN A 415 12.05 -25.92 17.35
C ASN A 415 10.92 -26.02 16.31
N ARG A 416 11.21 -25.83 15.01
CA ARG A 416 10.21 -26.01 13.95
C ARG A 416 9.71 -27.45 13.83
N SER A 417 10.55 -28.46 14.03
CA SER A 417 10.10 -29.87 14.11
C SER A 417 9.19 -30.13 15.32
N ALA A 418 9.35 -29.39 16.43
CA ALA A 418 8.41 -29.49 17.55
C ALA A 418 7.01 -29.03 17.10
N VAL A 419 6.93 -27.92 16.36
CA VAL A 419 5.67 -27.45 15.79
C VAL A 419 5.08 -28.47 14.81
N CYS A 420 5.90 -29.01 13.89
CA CYS A 420 5.44 -30.02 12.93
C CYS A 420 4.84 -31.25 13.64
N TYR A 421 5.41 -31.67 14.76
CA TYR A 421 4.90 -32.77 15.56
C TYR A 421 3.53 -32.47 16.18
N GLU A 422 3.35 -31.28 16.75
CA GLU A 422 2.05 -30.83 17.32
C GLU A 422 0.98 -30.62 16.23
N LEU A 423 1.40 -30.27 15.01
CA LEU A 423 0.51 -30.14 13.84
C LEU A 423 0.25 -31.49 13.13
N GLU A 424 0.75 -32.60 13.68
CA GLU A 424 0.62 -33.96 13.12
C GLU A 424 1.26 -34.14 11.72
N GLU A 425 2.15 -33.23 11.33
CA GLU A 425 2.90 -33.26 10.06
C GLU A 425 4.20 -34.05 10.23
N TYR A 426 4.06 -35.36 10.44
CA TYR A 426 5.18 -36.22 10.86
C TYR A 426 6.29 -36.34 9.81
N ALA A 427 5.97 -36.31 8.51
CA ALA A 427 6.97 -36.32 7.44
C ALA A 427 7.82 -35.03 7.45
N ASP A 428 7.18 -33.86 7.57
CA ASP A 428 7.86 -32.57 7.69
C ASP A 428 8.66 -32.46 8.99
N CYS A 429 8.16 -33.06 10.06
CA CYS A 429 8.85 -33.17 11.33
C CYS A 429 10.18 -33.93 11.18
N LEU A 430 10.16 -35.11 10.52
CA LEU A 430 11.36 -35.90 10.24
C LEU A 430 12.36 -35.13 9.35
N GLN A 431 11.87 -34.40 8.35
CA GLN A 431 12.72 -33.56 7.51
C GLN A 431 13.43 -32.47 8.33
N ASN A 432 12.73 -31.82 9.25
CA ASN A 432 13.32 -30.82 10.14
C ASN A 432 14.30 -31.42 11.15
N ILE A 433 14.04 -32.63 11.67
CA ILE A 433 14.98 -33.36 12.53
C ILE A 433 16.28 -33.65 11.78
N ARG A 434 16.17 -34.12 10.53
CA ARG A 434 17.33 -34.32 9.65
C ARG A 434 18.11 -33.02 9.46
N LEU A 435 17.44 -31.93 9.09
CA LEU A 435 18.09 -30.62 8.92
C LEU A 435 18.76 -30.12 10.20
N ALA A 436 18.17 -30.36 11.37
CA ALA A 436 18.81 -30.03 12.65
C ALA A 436 20.11 -30.82 12.85
N ARG A 437 20.11 -32.14 12.58
CA ARG A 437 21.28 -33.03 12.73
C ARG A 437 22.38 -32.80 11.68
N GLU A 438 22.04 -32.28 10.51
CA GLU A 438 23.02 -31.87 9.49
C GLU A 438 23.79 -30.58 9.89
N ASN A 439 23.36 -29.90 10.95
CA ASN A 439 24.01 -28.73 11.52
C ASN A 439 24.52 -29.02 12.95
N SER A 440 25.14 -28.04 13.61
CA SER A 440 25.76 -28.20 14.94
C SER A 440 24.73 -28.29 16.07
N TYR A 441 23.87 -29.31 16.07
CA TYR A 441 22.87 -29.51 17.13
C TYR A 441 23.53 -29.96 18.45
N PRO A 442 23.18 -29.36 19.61
CA PRO A 442 23.85 -29.68 20.88
C PRO A 442 23.67 -31.14 21.31
N GLU A 443 24.77 -31.82 21.63
CA GLU A 443 24.78 -33.24 22.02
C GLU A 443 23.84 -33.52 23.21
N ASN A 444 23.84 -32.62 24.21
CA ASN A 444 23.01 -32.71 25.40
C ASN A 444 21.50 -32.56 25.12
N LEU A 445 21.11 -32.18 23.89
CA LEU A 445 19.71 -32.06 23.46
C LEU A 445 19.29 -33.13 22.45
N THR A 446 20.20 -33.99 21.99
CA THR A 446 19.95 -35.03 20.94
C THR A 446 18.76 -35.91 21.28
N PHE A 447 18.62 -36.30 22.56
CA PHE A 447 17.51 -37.12 23.03
C PHE A 447 16.12 -36.54 22.72
N LYS A 448 15.99 -35.21 22.61
CA LYS A 448 14.72 -34.56 22.24
C LYS A 448 14.32 -34.86 20.80
N LEU A 449 15.30 -34.86 19.89
CA LEU A 449 15.08 -35.22 18.48
C LEU A 449 14.80 -36.72 18.36
N ASP A 450 15.55 -37.57 19.05
CA ASP A 450 15.38 -39.03 19.00
C ASP A 450 13.99 -39.45 19.49
N ASN A 451 13.51 -38.85 20.58
CA ASN A 451 12.17 -39.12 21.11
C ASN A 451 11.09 -38.69 20.12
N ARG A 452 11.25 -37.53 19.48
CA ARG A 452 10.30 -37.02 18.49
C ARG A 452 10.30 -37.87 17.21
N GLU A 453 11.47 -38.28 16.73
CA GLU A 453 11.64 -39.17 15.58
C GLU A 453 10.96 -40.52 15.81
N LYS A 454 11.22 -41.16 16.96
CA LYS A 454 10.52 -42.40 17.37
C LYS A 454 9.01 -42.21 17.38
N GLY A 455 8.53 -41.08 17.90
CA GLY A 455 7.11 -40.72 17.88
C GLY A 455 6.56 -40.61 16.46
N CYS A 456 7.25 -39.90 15.57
CA CYS A 456 6.85 -39.73 14.17
C CYS A 456 6.78 -41.08 13.43
N LEU A 457 7.83 -41.91 13.54
CA LEU A 457 7.89 -43.21 12.88
C LEU A 457 6.78 -44.15 13.36
N LYS A 458 6.51 -44.15 14.68
CA LYS A 458 5.40 -44.91 15.24
C LYS A 458 4.05 -44.46 14.67
N ARG A 459 3.78 -43.15 14.66
CA ARG A 459 2.52 -42.59 14.15
C ARG A 459 2.33 -42.81 12.64
N LEU A 460 3.41 -42.72 11.86
CA LEU A 460 3.37 -43.01 10.43
C LEU A 460 3.06 -44.49 10.17
N ALA A 461 3.68 -45.41 10.91
CA ALA A 461 3.37 -46.84 10.81
C ALA A 461 1.93 -47.18 11.26
N GLU A 462 1.37 -46.44 12.23
CA GLU A 462 -0.04 -46.57 12.65
C GLU A 462 -1.02 -46.00 11.61
N ASN A 463 -0.60 -45.03 10.79
CA ASN A 463 -1.44 -44.29 9.84
C ASN A 463 -1.32 -44.76 8.37
N ASP A 464 -0.58 -45.84 8.08
CA ASP A 464 -0.31 -46.38 6.73
C ASP A 464 -1.59 -46.81 5.94
N HIS A 465 -2.78 -46.66 6.54
CA HIS A 465 -4.09 -46.94 5.95
C HIS A 465 -4.98 -45.70 5.70
N LYS A 466 -4.56 -44.47 6.04
CA LYS A 466 -5.30 -43.26 5.63
C LYS A 466 -4.91 -42.90 4.19
N GLN A 467 -5.79 -43.24 3.24
CA GLN A 467 -5.72 -42.70 1.89
C GLN A 467 -5.56 -41.17 1.96
N LEU A 468 -4.54 -40.62 1.29
CA LEU A 468 -4.51 -39.18 0.96
C LEU A 468 -5.91 -38.81 0.47
N GLU A 469 -6.57 -37.84 1.12
CA GLU A 469 -7.89 -37.39 0.69
C GLU A 469 -7.82 -37.04 -0.80
N LYS A 470 -8.71 -37.64 -1.60
CA LYS A 470 -8.79 -37.43 -3.06
C LYS A 470 -8.96 -35.95 -3.44
N ASP A 471 -9.32 -35.10 -2.48
CA ASP A 471 -9.57 -33.66 -2.65
C ASP A 471 -8.31 -32.77 -2.57
N ASP A 472 -7.12 -33.34 -2.32
CA ASP A 472 -5.87 -32.58 -2.23
C ASP A 472 -5.02 -32.58 -3.52
N VAL A 473 -5.44 -33.29 -4.58
CA VAL A 473 -4.80 -33.18 -5.90
C VAL A 473 -5.46 -32.03 -6.67
N PRO A 474 -4.73 -30.93 -6.97
CA PRO A 474 -5.33 -29.81 -7.67
C PRO A 474 -5.82 -30.23 -9.05
N ARG A 475 -7.07 -29.87 -9.37
CA ARG A 475 -7.60 -30.09 -10.72
C ARG A 475 -6.84 -29.18 -11.68
N LYS A 476 -6.41 -29.74 -12.81
CA LYS A 476 -5.81 -28.95 -13.88
C LYS A 476 -6.91 -28.42 -14.80
N PRO A 477 -6.99 -27.11 -15.04
CA PRO A 477 -7.88 -26.59 -16.06
C PRO A 477 -7.46 -27.07 -17.44
N LYS A 478 -8.36 -26.96 -18.41
CA LYS A 478 -8.08 -27.16 -19.83
C LYS A 478 -8.64 -25.98 -20.60
N LEU A 479 -7.96 -25.59 -21.67
CA LEU A 479 -8.54 -24.69 -22.66
C LEU A 479 -9.87 -25.27 -23.16
N SER A 480 -10.89 -24.42 -23.27
CA SER A 480 -12.23 -24.85 -23.70
C SER A 480 -12.31 -25.14 -25.20
N TYR A 481 -11.33 -24.68 -25.96
CA TYR A 481 -11.19 -24.90 -27.40
C TYR A 481 -9.82 -25.46 -27.74
N GLU A 482 -9.62 -25.85 -29.00
CA GLU A 482 -8.35 -26.37 -29.47
C GLU A 482 -7.21 -25.35 -29.20
N PRO A 483 -6.06 -25.80 -28.71
CA PRO A 483 -4.89 -24.94 -28.56
C PRO A 483 -4.48 -24.32 -29.89
N ASN A 484 -4.03 -23.08 -29.86
CA ASN A 484 -3.41 -22.48 -31.05
C ASN A 484 -2.16 -23.28 -31.43
N PRO A 485 -2.00 -23.71 -32.70
CA PRO A 485 -0.88 -24.56 -33.12
C PRO A 485 0.50 -23.96 -32.85
N LYS A 486 0.62 -22.62 -32.88
CA LYS A 486 1.86 -21.90 -32.58
C LYS A 486 1.92 -21.39 -31.15
N ILE A 487 0.80 -21.32 -30.44
CA ILE A 487 0.71 -20.75 -29.09
C ILE A 487 -0.09 -21.70 -28.20
N PRO A 488 0.47 -22.86 -27.79
CA PRO A 488 -0.32 -23.94 -27.19
C PRO A 488 -1.03 -23.60 -25.88
N HIS A 489 -0.67 -22.49 -25.25
CA HIS A 489 -1.25 -22.01 -24.00
C HIS A 489 -2.41 -21.01 -24.19
N ILE A 490 -2.84 -20.75 -25.44
CA ILE A 490 -4.08 -20.01 -25.74
C ILE A 490 -4.99 -20.83 -26.65
N SER A 491 -6.28 -20.50 -26.66
CA SER A 491 -7.23 -21.04 -27.64
C SER A 491 -6.94 -20.51 -29.05
N ASP A 492 -7.13 -21.37 -30.06
CA ASP A 492 -6.94 -21.07 -31.50
C ASP A 492 -7.77 -19.90 -32.03
N CYS A 493 -8.85 -19.56 -31.32
CA CYS A 493 -9.77 -18.50 -31.70
C CYS A 493 -9.32 -17.08 -31.34
N LEU A 494 -8.20 -16.90 -30.63
CA LEU A 494 -7.72 -15.58 -30.22
C LEU A 494 -6.81 -14.95 -31.29
N GLU A 495 -7.03 -13.67 -31.57
CA GLU A 495 -6.28 -12.88 -32.54
C GLU A 495 -5.83 -11.55 -31.92
N LEU A 496 -4.57 -11.16 -32.16
CA LEU A 496 -4.07 -9.84 -31.81
C LEU A 496 -4.33 -8.85 -32.96
N LYS A 497 -4.99 -7.73 -32.65
CA LYS A 497 -5.25 -6.61 -33.55
C LYS A 497 -4.66 -5.32 -33.00
N GLU A 498 -4.63 -4.29 -33.84
CA GLU A 498 -4.13 -2.97 -33.48
C GLU A 498 -4.97 -1.88 -34.17
N ASP A 499 -5.35 -0.85 -33.42
CA ASP A 499 -6.01 0.36 -33.92
C ASP A 499 -5.68 1.59 -33.05
N ASP A 500 -6.06 2.78 -33.52
CA ASP A 500 -5.78 4.06 -32.83
C ASP A 500 -6.51 4.21 -31.48
N GLN A 501 -7.61 3.46 -31.25
CA GLN A 501 -8.43 3.60 -30.06
C GLN A 501 -7.89 2.76 -28.89
N PHE A 502 -7.50 1.52 -29.18
CA PHE A 502 -7.14 0.52 -28.19
C PHE A 502 -5.67 0.12 -28.26
N GLY A 503 -4.91 0.62 -29.24
CA GLY A 503 -3.59 0.09 -29.55
C GLY A 503 -3.69 -1.40 -29.84
N ARG A 504 -2.68 -2.16 -29.39
CA ARG A 504 -2.69 -3.63 -29.41
C ARG A 504 -3.81 -4.17 -28.52
N HIS A 505 -4.65 -5.05 -29.05
CA HIS A 505 -5.79 -5.61 -28.32
C HIS A 505 -6.16 -7.02 -28.81
N LEU A 506 -6.63 -7.86 -27.89
CA LEU A 506 -7.05 -9.23 -28.19
C LEU A 506 -8.53 -9.32 -28.56
N VAL A 507 -8.83 -10.01 -29.65
CA VAL A 507 -10.20 -10.33 -30.09
C VAL A 507 -10.37 -11.82 -30.28
N THR A 508 -11.63 -12.27 -30.35
CA THR A 508 -11.97 -13.66 -30.72
C THR A 508 -12.56 -13.74 -32.12
N ASN A 509 -12.27 -14.81 -32.86
CA ASN A 509 -12.88 -15.09 -34.17
C ASN A 509 -14.14 -15.99 -34.10
N ARG A 510 -14.60 -16.29 -32.88
CA ARG A 510 -15.85 -17.03 -32.62
C ARG A 510 -16.64 -16.42 -31.46
N ASN A 511 -17.82 -16.96 -31.19
CA ASN A 511 -18.55 -16.62 -29.97
C ASN A 511 -17.92 -17.40 -28.80
N LEU A 512 -17.62 -16.71 -27.71
CA LEU A 512 -17.22 -17.30 -26.44
C LEU A 512 -18.37 -17.20 -25.44
N SER A 513 -18.52 -18.24 -24.64
CA SER A 513 -19.56 -18.33 -23.61
C SER A 513 -18.96 -18.18 -22.23
N VAL A 514 -19.77 -17.76 -21.26
CA VAL A 514 -19.33 -17.72 -19.87
C VAL A 514 -18.91 -19.12 -19.42
N GLY A 515 -17.76 -19.21 -18.75
CA GLY A 515 -17.14 -20.47 -18.33
C GLY A 515 -16.00 -20.93 -19.24
N ASP A 516 -15.83 -20.35 -20.43
CA ASP A 516 -14.73 -20.71 -21.32
C ASP A 516 -13.38 -20.26 -20.75
N ILE A 517 -12.41 -21.17 -20.68
CA ILE A 517 -11.01 -20.87 -20.36
C ILE A 517 -10.24 -20.73 -21.67
N VAL A 518 -9.70 -19.54 -21.92
CA VAL A 518 -9.13 -19.20 -23.24
C VAL A 518 -7.61 -18.98 -23.23
N ILE A 519 -7.00 -18.78 -22.06
CA ILE A 519 -5.54 -18.62 -21.87
C ILE A 519 -5.14 -19.36 -20.58
N GLU A 520 -3.98 -20.03 -20.58
CA GLU A 520 -3.26 -20.51 -19.38
C GLU A 520 -1.78 -20.14 -19.50
N GLU A 521 -1.36 -19.00 -18.98
CA GLU A 521 0.00 -18.48 -19.20
C GLU A 521 0.87 -18.55 -17.94
N ALA A 522 2.14 -18.93 -18.10
CA ALA A 522 3.17 -18.85 -17.07
C ALA A 522 3.87 -17.48 -17.11
N PRO A 523 4.25 -16.90 -15.96
CA PRO A 523 5.02 -15.65 -15.96
C PRO A 523 6.44 -15.87 -16.47
N PHE A 524 7.00 -14.88 -17.19
CA PHE A 524 8.43 -14.84 -17.54
C PHE A 524 9.30 -14.60 -16.30
N SER A 525 8.87 -13.66 -15.45
CA SER A 525 9.49 -13.37 -14.16
C SER A 525 8.40 -13.18 -13.10
N SER A 526 8.68 -13.59 -11.86
CA SER A 526 7.77 -13.44 -10.73
C SER A 526 8.49 -13.00 -9.46
N LEU A 527 7.78 -12.22 -8.64
CA LEU A 527 8.26 -11.69 -7.37
C LEU A 527 7.29 -12.05 -6.25
N LEU A 528 7.83 -12.57 -5.14
CA LEU A 528 7.12 -12.75 -3.88
C LEU A 528 7.05 -11.42 -3.13
N VAL A 529 5.86 -11.05 -2.60
CA VAL A 529 5.73 -9.81 -1.83
C VAL A 529 6.35 -9.94 -0.43
N SER A 530 6.84 -8.82 0.11
CA SER A 530 7.55 -8.73 1.39
C SER A 530 6.84 -9.42 2.56
N ASP A 531 5.53 -9.19 2.68
CA ASP A 531 4.70 -9.69 3.80
C ASP A 531 4.47 -11.21 3.78
N ARG A 532 4.95 -11.89 2.72
CA ARG A 532 4.82 -13.35 2.54
C ARG A 532 6.14 -14.09 2.74
N ARG A 533 7.24 -13.35 2.94
CA ARG A 533 8.53 -13.95 3.26
C ARG A 533 8.43 -14.81 4.51
N TYR A 534 9.33 -15.78 4.61
CA TYR A 534 9.36 -16.77 5.68
C TYR A 534 8.12 -17.68 5.78
N MET A 535 7.06 -17.43 5.00
CA MET A 535 5.87 -18.27 4.96
C MET A 535 5.63 -18.88 3.57
N HIS A 536 6.29 -18.36 2.53
CA HIS A 536 6.19 -18.87 1.18
C HIS A 536 7.58 -19.09 0.58
N CYS A 537 7.67 -20.02 -0.38
CA CYS A 537 8.85 -20.21 -1.21
C CYS A 537 9.05 -18.99 -2.13
N ASP A 538 10.27 -18.45 -2.19
CA ASP A 538 10.60 -17.30 -3.05
C ASP A 538 10.46 -17.58 -4.55
N TYR A 539 10.68 -18.84 -4.98
CA TYR A 539 10.60 -19.24 -6.40
C TYR A 539 9.18 -19.63 -6.84
N CYS A 540 8.57 -20.63 -6.18
CA CYS A 540 7.27 -21.16 -6.60
C CYS A 540 6.07 -20.54 -5.87
N HIS A 541 6.30 -19.66 -4.90
CA HIS A 541 5.30 -19.00 -4.05
C HIS A 541 4.40 -19.95 -3.23
N ASP A 542 4.73 -21.24 -3.17
CA ASP A 542 4.05 -22.25 -2.36
C ASP A 542 4.17 -21.96 -0.86
N ASP A 543 3.10 -22.19 -0.09
CA ASP A 543 3.00 -21.98 1.36
C ASP A 543 3.57 -23.17 2.16
N GLN A 544 4.68 -23.76 1.70
CA GLN A 544 5.40 -24.85 2.40
C GLN A 544 6.21 -24.35 3.60
N PHE A 545 5.61 -23.52 4.46
CA PHE A 545 6.28 -22.84 5.57
C PHE A 545 6.89 -23.79 6.61
N LEU A 546 6.45 -25.05 6.70
CA LEU A 546 7.01 -26.01 7.66
C LEU A 546 8.39 -26.56 7.27
N THR A 547 8.78 -26.45 5.99
CA THR A 547 10.00 -27.09 5.46
C THR A 547 10.90 -26.15 4.68
N LEU A 548 10.63 -24.85 4.67
CA LEU A 548 11.46 -23.87 3.99
C LEU A 548 12.94 -23.97 4.40
N ILE A 549 13.84 -23.92 3.43
CA ILE A 549 15.28 -23.84 3.59
C ILE A 549 15.78 -22.44 3.21
N PRO A 550 16.71 -21.84 3.96
CA PRO A 550 17.15 -20.47 3.70
C PRO A 550 18.18 -20.41 2.56
N CYS A 551 18.28 -19.25 1.91
CA CYS A 551 19.52 -18.92 1.20
C CYS A 551 20.70 -18.95 2.20
N LYS A 552 21.87 -19.41 1.75
CA LYS A 552 23.06 -19.48 2.60
C LYS A 552 23.71 -18.12 2.85
N SER A 553 23.41 -17.12 2.02
CA SER A 553 24.06 -15.80 2.05
C SER A 553 23.14 -14.72 2.62
N CYS A 554 22.03 -14.39 1.95
CA CYS A 554 21.12 -13.34 2.40
C CYS A 554 20.17 -13.79 3.50
N THR A 555 19.58 -12.84 4.21
CA THR A 555 18.64 -13.06 5.31
C THR A 555 17.17 -13.16 4.88
N VAL A 556 16.89 -12.96 3.59
CA VAL A 556 15.54 -12.68 3.09
C VAL A 556 14.86 -13.91 2.47
N THR A 557 15.50 -14.56 1.50
CA THR A 557 14.84 -15.55 0.64
C THR A 557 14.91 -16.95 1.24
N MET A 558 13.80 -17.68 1.17
CA MET A 558 13.71 -19.09 1.53
C MET A 558 13.03 -19.90 0.43
N PHE A 559 13.29 -21.20 0.38
CA PHE A 559 12.83 -22.10 -0.68
C PHE A 559 12.20 -23.36 -0.11
N CYS A 560 11.20 -23.95 -0.76
CA CYS A 560 10.61 -25.22 -0.30
C CYS A 560 11.46 -26.45 -0.63
N SER A 561 12.45 -26.32 -1.51
CA SER A 561 13.34 -27.41 -1.92
C SER A 561 14.65 -26.89 -2.51
N THR A 562 15.66 -27.76 -2.56
CA THR A 562 16.93 -27.49 -3.25
C THR A 562 16.73 -27.24 -4.74
N TYR A 563 15.72 -27.86 -5.36
CA TYR A 563 15.33 -27.56 -6.74
C TYR A 563 14.87 -26.11 -6.90
N CYS A 564 13.96 -25.62 -6.05
CA CYS A 564 13.50 -24.23 -6.11
C CYS A 564 14.64 -23.23 -5.81
N GLN A 565 15.52 -23.57 -4.86
CA GLN A 565 16.71 -22.77 -4.58
C GLN A 565 17.63 -22.67 -5.81
N GLN A 566 17.93 -23.80 -6.44
CA GLN A 566 18.79 -23.82 -7.63
C GLN A 566 18.14 -23.06 -8.78
N LYS A 567 16.85 -23.26 -9.03
CA LYS A 567 16.11 -22.52 -10.06
C LYS A 567 16.11 -21.01 -9.82
N ALA A 568 15.93 -20.57 -8.58
CA ALA A 568 16.04 -19.14 -8.26
C ALA A 568 17.45 -18.60 -8.51
N VAL A 569 18.49 -19.33 -8.10
CA VAL A 569 19.89 -18.95 -8.35
C VAL A 569 20.19 -18.84 -9.84
N ASP A 570 19.78 -19.84 -10.63
CA ASP A 570 20.00 -19.90 -12.08
C ASP A 570 19.24 -18.80 -12.85
N THR A 571 18.20 -18.21 -12.25
CA THR A 571 17.31 -17.27 -12.96
C THR A 571 17.50 -15.83 -12.51
N TYR A 572 17.48 -15.52 -11.22
CA TYR A 572 17.53 -14.12 -10.75
C TYR A 572 18.37 -13.94 -9.48
N HIS A 573 18.28 -14.89 -8.54
CA HIS A 573 18.70 -14.68 -7.16
C HIS A 573 20.20 -14.48 -7.04
N ARG A 574 20.99 -15.12 -7.91
CA ARG A 574 22.45 -14.98 -7.92
C ARG A 574 22.91 -13.53 -7.95
N ILE A 575 22.25 -12.70 -8.76
CA ILE A 575 22.59 -11.28 -8.94
C ILE A 575 22.04 -10.42 -7.79
N GLU A 576 20.77 -10.59 -7.42
CA GLU A 576 20.13 -9.73 -6.41
C GLU A 576 20.41 -10.13 -4.95
N CYS A 577 20.95 -11.32 -4.68
CA CYS A 577 21.03 -11.90 -3.33
C CYS A 577 21.62 -10.95 -2.27
N SER A 578 22.74 -10.27 -2.55
CA SER A 578 23.41 -9.41 -1.56
C SER A 578 22.71 -8.07 -1.31
N VAL A 579 21.72 -7.71 -2.12
CA VAL A 579 21.00 -6.42 -2.05
C VAL A 579 19.50 -6.57 -1.82
N ILE A 580 18.95 -7.79 -1.89
CA ILE A 580 17.49 -8.01 -1.89
C ILE A 580 16.80 -7.46 -0.63
N LYS A 581 17.50 -7.44 0.52
CA LYS A 581 17.02 -6.82 1.76
C LYS A 581 16.81 -5.32 1.58
N ASP A 582 17.84 -4.62 1.11
CA ASP A 582 17.79 -3.17 0.88
C ASP A 582 16.80 -2.81 -0.21
N MET A 583 16.73 -3.63 -1.26
CA MET A 583 15.76 -3.45 -2.35
C MET A 583 14.34 -3.47 -1.81
N HIS A 584 14.01 -4.45 -0.97
CA HIS A 584 12.70 -4.52 -0.35
C HIS A 584 12.40 -3.40 0.64
N PHE A 585 13.43 -2.84 1.27
CA PHE A 585 13.31 -1.70 2.16
C PHE A 585 13.07 -0.39 1.39
N LEU A 586 13.76 -0.21 0.26
CA LEU A 586 13.77 1.05 -0.50
C LEU A 586 12.63 1.17 -1.51
N PHE A 587 12.08 0.07 -2.01
CA PHE A 587 11.18 0.08 -3.16
C PHE A 587 9.87 -0.64 -2.92
N THR A 588 8.80 -0.15 -3.56
CA THR A 588 7.53 -0.87 -3.62
C THR A 588 7.65 -2.15 -4.43
N LYS A 589 6.83 -3.15 -4.13
CA LYS A 589 6.79 -4.43 -4.87
C LYS A 589 6.62 -4.28 -6.38
N VAL A 590 5.87 -3.27 -6.83
CA VAL A 590 5.68 -3.00 -8.27
C VAL A 590 6.98 -2.56 -8.93
N ILE A 591 7.78 -1.74 -8.24
CA ILE A 591 9.08 -1.29 -8.77
C ILE A 591 10.13 -2.41 -8.65
N LEU A 592 10.05 -3.28 -7.65
CA LEU A 592 10.91 -4.46 -7.53
C LEU A 592 10.73 -5.48 -8.66
N MET A 593 9.59 -5.48 -9.35
CA MET A 593 9.46 -6.26 -10.60
C MET A 593 10.46 -5.83 -11.67
N ALA A 594 10.91 -4.57 -11.66
CA ALA A 594 11.94 -4.09 -12.58
C ALA A 594 13.28 -4.76 -12.32
N LEU A 595 13.69 -4.85 -11.04
CA LEU A 595 14.86 -5.61 -10.61
C LEU A 595 14.74 -7.06 -11.06
N ARG A 596 13.64 -7.72 -10.69
CA ARG A 596 13.43 -9.16 -10.94
C ARG A 596 13.40 -9.51 -12.43
N THR A 597 12.79 -8.66 -13.26
CA THR A 597 12.76 -8.84 -14.72
C THR A 597 14.13 -8.61 -15.33
N THR A 598 14.88 -7.61 -14.86
CA THR A 598 16.23 -7.32 -15.34
C THR A 598 17.20 -8.44 -15.00
N THR A 599 17.20 -8.93 -13.75
CA THR A 599 18.09 -10.04 -13.35
C THR A 599 17.75 -11.35 -14.06
N THR A 600 16.45 -11.61 -14.29
CA THR A 600 15.99 -12.74 -15.12
C THR A 600 16.49 -12.62 -16.57
N ALA A 601 16.45 -11.42 -17.14
CA ALA A 601 16.99 -11.16 -18.47
C ALA A 601 18.50 -11.41 -18.53
N ILE A 602 19.28 -10.90 -17.58
CA ILE A 602 20.74 -11.12 -17.55
C ILE A 602 21.07 -12.62 -17.54
N SER A 603 20.40 -13.41 -16.70
CA SER A 603 20.64 -14.86 -16.64
C SER A 603 20.17 -15.58 -17.91
N THR A 604 19.12 -15.09 -18.59
CA THR A 604 18.63 -15.63 -19.87
C THR A 604 19.69 -15.53 -20.99
N PHE A 605 20.61 -14.58 -20.89
CA PHE A 605 21.73 -14.40 -21.80
C PHE A 605 23.05 -14.93 -21.21
N ASP A 606 22.98 -15.89 -20.29
CA ASP A 606 24.15 -16.53 -19.67
C ASP A 606 25.15 -15.52 -19.08
N TYR A 607 24.63 -14.40 -18.55
CA TYR A 607 25.41 -13.27 -18.02
C TYR A 607 26.29 -12.55 -19.06
N ASN A 608 26.04 -12.75 -20.37
CA ASN A 608 26.71 -12.06 -21.46
C ASN A 608 26.01 -10.73 -21.78
N LEU A 609 26.46 -9.66 -21.12
CA LEU A 609 25.86 -8.32 -21.25
C LEU A 609 25.97 -7.74 -22.66
N LYS A 610 27.04 -8.07 -23.40
CA LYS A 610 27.21 -7.63 -24.79
C LYS A 610 26.18 -8.28 -25.71
N GLU A 611 25.94 -9.58 -25.56
CA GLU A 611 24.90 -10.27 -26.32
C GLU A 611 23.51 -9.74 -25.98
N LEU A 612 23.20 -9.55 -24.69
CA LEU A 612 21.94 -8.94 -24.24
C LEU A 612 21.75 -7.55 -24.84
N ARG A 613 22.80 -6.71 -24.84
CA ARG A 613 22.77 -5.37 -25.45
C ARG A 613 22.44 -5.43 -26.94
N LEU A 614 23.21 -6.20 -27.70
CA LEU A 614 23.02 -6.34 -29.14
C LEU A 614 21.63 -6.90 -29.49
N HIS A 615 21.14 -7.84 -28.68
CA HIS A 615 19.80 -8.39 -28.84
C HIS A 615 18.74 -7.32 -28.65
N VAL A 616 18.79 -6.58 -27.54
CA VAL A 616 17.83 -5.51 -27.23
C VAL A 616 17.86 -4.40 -28.28
N GLU A 617 19.05 -3.96 -28.71
CA GLU A 617 19.23 -2.96 -29.77
C GLU A 617 18.68 -3.42 -31.13
N SER A 618 18.60 -4.74 -31.36
CA SER A 618 18.06 -5.32 -32.59
C SER A 618 16.53 -5.45 -32.60
N ILE A 619 15.86 -5.27 -31.46
CA ILE A 619 14.40 -5.41 -31.36
C ILE A 619 13.74 -4.20 -32.03
N ASP A 620 13.01 -4.45 -33.12
CA ASP A 620 12.05 -3.48 -33.64
C ASP A 620 10.74 -3.57 -32.85
N GLU A 621 10.59 -2.67 -31.87
CA GLU A 621 9.42 -2.62 -30.99
C GLU A 621 8.09 -2.51 -31.74
N LYS A 622 8.08 -1.87 -32.93
CA LYS A 622 6.87 -1.64 -33.71
C LYS A 622 6.41 -2.88 -34.47
N SER A 623 7.34 -3.73 -34.92
CA SER A 623 7.00 -4.94 -35.67
C SER A 623 6.90 -6.20 -34.80
N MET A 624 7.44 -6.17 -33.58
CA MET A 624 7.43 -7.32 -32.68
C MET A 624 6.01 -7.64 -32.21
N ASN A 625 5.52 -8.81 -32.64
CA ASN A 625 4.20 -9.32 -32.33
C ASN A 625 4.29 -10.73 -31.72
N PRO A 626 3.96 -10.90 -30.42
CA PRO A 626 3.96 -12.20 -29.75
C PRO A 626 3.14 -13.28 -30.46
N PHE A 627 2.07 -12.91 -31.17
CA PHE A 627 1.19 -13.84 -31.88
C PHE A 627 1.78 -14.37 -33.20
N LYS A 628 2.89 -13.79 -33.69
CA LYS A 628 3.59 -14.27 -34.89
C LYS A 628 4.70 -15.27 -34.58
N LEU A 629 5.11 -15.39 -33.32
CA LEU A 629 6.14 -16.31 -32.85
C LEU A 629 5.59 -17.73 -32.73
N ASP A 630 6.49 -18.72 -32.83
CA ASP A 630 6.17 -20.13 -32.57
C ASP A 630 6.56 -20.50 -31.14
N TRP A 631 5.60 -20.43 -30.22
CA TRP A 631 5.77 -20.73 -28.80
C TRP A 631 5.92 -22.22 -28.50
N SER A 632 5.71 -23.09 -29.48
CA SER A 632 6.01 -24.52 -29.32
C SER A 632 7.53 -24.79 -29.29
N SER A 633 8.32 -23.87 -29.85
CA SER A 633 9.77 -23.97 -29.96
C SER A 633 10.51 -22.67 -29.62
N ILE A 634 9.83 -21.69 -29.02
CA ILE A 634 10.41 -20.39 -28.69
C ILE A 634 11.50 -20.54 -27.62
N ASP A 635 12.60 -19.83 -27.77
CA ASP A 635 13.63 -19.75 -26.74
C ASP A 635 13.35 -18.63 -25.73
N SER A 636 14.01 -18.68 -24.58
CA SER A 636 13.84 -17.69 -23.50
C SER A 636 14.25 -16.27 -23.89
N LYS A 637 15.17 -16.08 -24.86
CA LYS A 637 15.61 -14.76 -25.35
C LYS A 637 14.52 -14.09 -26.17
N GLN A 638 13.83 -14.86 -27.02
CA GLN A 638 12.65 -14.41 -27.76
C GLN A 638 11.46 -14.14 -26.83
N VAL A 639 11.25 -14.96 -25.78
CA VAL A 639 10.25 -14.65 -24.75
C VAL A 639 10.58 -13.32 -24.07
N TYR A 640 11.84 -13.08 -23.70
CA TYR A 640 12.24 -11.78 -23.14
C TYR A 640 11.96 -10.61 -24.08
N SER A 641 12.16 -10.75 -25.40
CA SER A 641 11.80 -9.71 -26.37
C SER A 641 10.34 -9.28 -26.23
N THR A 642 9.41 -10.22 -25.98
CA THR A 642 7.99 -9.91 -25.80
C THR A 642 7.71 -9.13 -24.50
N ILE A 643 8.51 -9.35 -23.45
CA ILE A 643 8.44 -8.60 -22.19
C ILE A 643 9.08 -7.21 -22.34
N HIS A 644 10.19 -7.12 -23.07
CA HIS A 644 10.91 -5.87 -23.29
C HIS A 644 10.04 -4.82 -24.01
N ILE A 645 9.16 -5.23 -24.93
CA ILE A 645 8.27 -4.34 -25.70
C ILE A 645 6.94 -3.99 -24.99
N LEU A 646 6.78 -4.38 -23.73
CA LEU A 646 5.60 -4.00 -22.96
C LEU A 646 5.53 -2.47 -22.82
N ALA A 647 4.31 -1.95 -22.73
CA ALA A 647 4.07 -0.52 -22.77
C ALA A 647 4.77 0.19 -21.60
N THR A 648 5.55 1.23 -21.89
CA THR A 648 6.17 2.10 -20.87
C THR A 648 5.34 3.36 -20.61
N ASN A 649 4.50 3.76 -21.57
CA ASN A 649 3.80 5.05 -21.61
C ASN A 649 4.73 6.26 -21.49
N GLN A 650 6.02 6.12 -21.81
CA GLN A 650 7.05 7.15 -21.58
C GLN A 650 6.64 8.54 -22.07
N SER A 651 6.12 8.65 -23.29
CA SER A 651 5.70 9.93 -23.88
C SER A 651 4.49 10.59 -23.22
N LEU A 652 3.71 9.83 -22.43
CA LEU A 652 2.53 10.32 -21.72
C LEU A 652 2.85 10.68 -20.26
N ARG A 653 4.03 10.31 -19.77
CA ARG A 653 4.46 10.54 -18.39
C ARG A 653 4.90 11.98 -18.18
N SER A 654 4.72 12.46 -16.95
CA SER A 654 5.27 13.75 -16.54
C SER A 654 6.79 13.65 -16.35
N ALA A 655 7.51 14.76 -16.52
CA ALA A 655 8.95 14.79 -16.23
C ALA A 655 9.27 14.38 -14.78
N SER A 656 8.39 14.72 -13.83
CA SER A 656 8.51 14.32 -12.42
C SER A 656 8.51 12.80 -12.25
N ASP A 657 7.59 12.10 -12.93
CA ASP A 657 7.49 10.62 -12.89
C ASP A 657 8.69 9.97 -13.60
N LEU A 658 9.17 10.53 -14.72
CA LEU A 658 10.38 10.05 -15.40
C LEU A 658 11.63 10.24 -14.54
N VAL A 659 11.75 11.37 -13.83
CA VAL A 659 12.84 11.59 -12.86
C VAL A 659 12.76 10.60 -11.71
N GLN A 660 11.58 10.36 -11.15
CA GLN A 660 11.38 9.39 -10.07
C GLN A 660 11.84 7.98 -10.48
N ARG A 661 11.39 7.50 -11.63
CA ARG A 661 11.78 6.17 -12.15
C ARG A 661 13.25 6.08 -12.49
N SER A 662 13.83 7.15 -13.01
CA SER A 662 15.28 7.24 -13.27
C SER A 662 16.06 7.14 -11.96
N MET A 663 15.62 7.84 -10.90
CA MET A 663 16.23 7.72 -9.58
C MET A 663 16.13 6.30 -9.02
N TYR A 664 14.99 5.63 -9.20
CA TYR A 664 14.87 4.22 -8.80
C TYR A 664 15.85 3.32 -9.55
N ALA A 665 15.94 3.46 -10.87
CA ALA A 665 16.89 2.69 -11.67
C ALA A 665 18.35 2.98 -11.28
N ILE A 666 18.70 4.24 -11.03
CA ILE A 666 20.04 4.66 -10.58
C ILE A 666 20.34 4.01 -9.23
N ILE A 667 19.49 4.17 -8.21
CA ILE A 667 19.68 3.59 -6.87
C ILE A 667 19.83 2.06 -6.96
N MET A 668 18.94 1.38 -7.71
CA MET A 668 19.02 -0.07 -7.90
C MET A 668 20.35 -0.48 -8.54
N SER A 669 20.74 0.19 -9.63
CA SER A 669 21.96 -0.12 -10.35
C SER A 669 23.21 0.09 -9.48
N GLU A 670 23.28 1.17 -8.70
CA GLU A 670 24.41 1.46 -7.82
C GLU A 670 24.55 0.39 -6.74
N LEU A 671 23.44 -0.06 -6.14
CA LEU A 671 23.47 -1.16 -5.18
C LEU A 671 23.95 -2.46 -5.82
N LEU A 672 23.44 -2.79 -7.02
CA LEU A 672 23.85 -3.97 -7.75
C LEU A 672 25.35 -3.94 -8.09
N PHE A 673 25.87 -2.83 -8.62
CA PHE A 673 27.27 -2.71 -9.00
C PHE A 673 28.20 -2.79 -7.80
N ARG A 674 27.84 -2.14 -6.68
CA ARG A 674 28.71 -2.09 -5.48
C ARG A 674 28.72 -3.41 -4.72
N ASN A 675 27.55 -4.05 -4.58
CA ASN A 675 27.36 -5.12 -3.59
C ASN A 675 27.19 -6.51 -4.19
N THR A 676 27.22 -6.66 -5.52
CA THR A 676 27.00 -7.94 -6.20
C THR A 676 28.09 -8.24 -7.24
N GLU A 677 28.13 -9.47 -7.75
CA GLU A 677 29.05 -9.82 -8.82
C GLU A 677 28.75 -9.12 -10.16
N LEU A 678 27.56 -8.52 -10.32
CA LEU A 678 27.20 -7.78 -11.53
C LEU A 678 28.17 -6.61 -11.79
N GLY A 679 28.67 -5.94 -10.74
CA GLY A 679 29.66 -4.89 -10.89
C GLY A 679 30.97 -5.37 -11.50
N LYS A 680 31.34 -6.65 -11.29
CA LYS A 680 32.52 -7.26 -11.93
C LYS A 680 32.24 -7.69 -13.38
N LEU A 681 31.00 -8.02 -13.68
CA LEU A 681 30.54 -8.35 -15.04
C LEU A 681 30.39 -7.11 -15.92
N CYS A 682 30.17 -5.94 -15.32
CA CYS A 682 30.12 -4.65 -16.01
C CYS A 682 31.52 -4.01 -16.01
N ASP A 683 32.40 -4.47 -16.89
CA ASP A 683 33.80 -3.99 -17.01
C ASP A 683 33.94 -2.71 -17.84
N ASP A 684 32.86 -2.27 -18.50
CA ASP A 684 32.83 -1.08 -19.36
C ASP A 684 31.57 -0.21 -19.12
N GLN A 685 31.62 1.03 -19.61
CA GLN A 685 30.53 2.01 -19.44
C GLN A 685 29.25 1.60 -20.20
N GLU A 686 29.34 0.95 -21.36
CA GLU A 686 28.16 0.51 -22.12
C GLU A 686 27.39 -0.55 -21.33
N SER A 687 28.08 -1.45 -20.64
CA SER A 687 27.47 -2.44 -19.75
C SER A 687 26.76 -1.76 -18.57
N HIS A 688 27.36 -0.73 -17.96
CA HIS A 688 26.70 0.04 -16.90
C HIS A 688 25.42 0.73 -17.40
N ASP A 689 25.50 1.36 -18.58
CA ASP A 689 24.39 2.09 -19.18
C ASP A 689 23.26 1.16 -19.62
N LEU A 690 23.59 -0.03 -20.13
CA LEU A 690 22.63 -1.08 -20.43
C LEU A 690 21.81 -1.44 -19.19
N ILE A 691 22.46 -1.77 -18.07
CA ILE A 691 21.77 -2.21 -16.85
C ILE A 691 20.85 -1.11 -16.31
N ARG A 692 21.32 0.14 -16.26
CA ARG A 692 20.49 1.28 -15.86
C ARG A 692 19.28 1.44 -16.80
N THR A 693 19.51 1.37 -18.10
CA THR A 693 18.47 1.48 -19.13
C THR A 693 17.41 0.39 -18.98
N LEU A 694 17.82 -0.86 -18.80
CA LEU A 694 16.90 -1.96 -18.56
C LEU A 694 16.08 -1.78 -17.29
N LEU A 695 16.72 -1.42 -16.17
CA LEU A 695 16.02 -1.17 -14.90
C LEU A 695 14.99 -0.04 -15.03
N PHE A 696 15.34 1.06 -15.70
CA PHE A 696 14.44 2.18 -15.93
C PHE A 696 13.27 1.79 -16.82
N ARG A 697 13.54 1.11 -17.94
CA ARG A 697 12.50 0.64 -18.86
C ARG A 697 11.52 -0.30 -18.16
N HIS A 698 12.04 -1.30 -17.42
CA HIS A 698 11.20 -2.22 -16.67
C HIS A 698 10.48 -1.52 -15.51
N ALA A 699 11.06 -0.49 -14.90
CA ALA A 699 10.38 0.32 -13.89
C ALA A 699 9.22 1.13 -14.49
N GLN A 700 9.28 1.53 -15.77
CA GLN A 700 8.15 2.15 -16.48
C GLN A 700 7.07 1.14 -16.87
N ALA A 701 7.47 -0.04 -17.36
CA ALA A 701 6.54 -1.07 -17.82
C ALA A 701 5.82 -1.80 -16.66
N SER A 702 6.49 -1.96 -15.52
CA SER A 702 5.98 -2.78 -14.42
C SER A 702 4.60 -2.34 -13.88
N PRO A 703 4.34 -1.06 -13.58
CA PRO A 703 3.05 -0.63 -13.04
C PRO A 703 1.88 -0.71 -14.01
N VAL A 704 2.13 -0.82 -15.31
CA VAL A 704 1.09 -0.80 -16.35
C VAL A 704 0.85 -2.16 -17.00
N SER A 705 1.76 -3.12 -16.80
CA SER A 705 1.70 -4.42 -17.49
C SER A 705 1.75 -5.64 -16.57
N MET A 706 2.17 -5.51 -15.31
CA MET A 706 2.40 -6.66 -14.42
C MET A 706 1.13 -7.05 -13.67
N HIS A 707 0.88 -8.36 -13.56
CA HIS A 707 -0.32 -8.89 -12.94
C HIS A 707 -0.04 -9.46 -11.55
N SER A 708 -0.98 -9.27 -10.62
CA SER A 708 -0.87 -9.85 -9.28
C SER A 708 -1.17 -11.34 -9.33
N THR A 709 -0.39 -12.12 -8.58
CA THR A 709 -0.69 -13.54 -8.35
C THR A 709 -1.37 -13.70 -6.99
N MET A 710 -2.43 -14.49 -6.97
CA MET A 710 -3.35 -14.63 -5.85
C MET A 710 -3.29 -16.04 -5.26
N PHE A 711 -3.68 -16.14 -4.00
CA PHE A 711 -3.73 -17.37 -3.23
C PHE A 711 -4.93 -17.31 -2.27
N MET A 712 -5.61 -18.43 -2.01
CA MET A 712 -6.77 -18.45 -1.13
C MET A 712 -6.33 -18.66 0.33
N GLU A 713 -6.23 -17.55 1.06
CA GLU A 713 -5.80 -17.57 2.46
C GLU A 713 -6.95 -18.01 3.37
N TYR A 714 -6.64 -18.78 4.42
CA TYR A 714 -7.62 -19.22 5.41
C TYR A 714 -7.62 -18.31 6.65
N THR A 715 -8.74 -17.64 6.90
CA THR A 715 -8.97 -16.69 8.00
C THR A 715 -10.20 -17.11 8.83
N PRO A 716 -10.04 -17.96 9.87
CA PRO A 716 -11.19 -18.60 10.55
C PRO A 716 -12.09 -17.65 11.35
N LYS A 717 -11.68 -16.39 11.57
CA LYS A 717 -12.44 -15.37 12.31
C LYS A 717 -13.28 -14.47 11.41
N GLU A 718 -13.12 -14.60 10.10
CA GLU A 718 -13.88 -13.84 9.11
C GLU A 718 -15.13 -14.62 8.69
N TYR A 719 -16.14 -13.89 8.20
CA TYR A 719 -17.34 -14.50 7.62
C TYR A 719 -16.97 -15.34 6.40
N GLU A 720 -16.11 -14.80 5.53
CA GLU A 720 -15.47 -15.57 4.47
C GLU A 720 -14.22 -16.24 5.03
N LYS A 721 -14.31 -17.54 5.36
CA LYS A 721 -13.18 -18.30 5.92
C LYS A 721 -11.99 -18.39 4.97
N TYR A 722 -12.22 -18.20 3.68
CA TYR A 722 -11.19 -18.13 2.68
C TYR A 722 -11.33 -16.88 1.84
N SER A 723 -10.26 -16.12 1.71
CA SER A 723 -10.24 -14.88 0.95
C SER A 723 -9.04 -14.84 -0.01
N PRO A 724 -9.21 -14.20 -1.20
CA PRO A 724 -8.12 -14.07 -2.16
C PRO A 724 -7.08 -13.08 -1.61
N LEU A 725 -5.87 -13.57 -1.42
CA LEU A 725 -4.73 -12.81 -0.91
C LEU A 725 -3.63 -12.71 -1.95
N LYS A 726 -3.11 -11.50 -2.15
CA LYS A 726 -1.96 -11.28 -3.03
C LYS A 726 -0.72 -11.94 -2.41
N VAL A 727 -0.12 -12.86 -3.16
CA VAL A 727 1.13 -13.54 -2.79
C VAL A 727 2.31 -13.00 -3.57
N GLY A 728 2.09 -12.52 -4.80
CA GLY A 728 3.16 -12.04 -5.67
C GLY A 728 2.66 -11.18 -6.82
N CYS A 729 3.55 -10.94 -7.77
CA CYS A 729 3.25 -10.41 -9.10
C CYS A 729 4.17 -11.03 -10.15
N GLY A 730 3.76 -10.96 -11.42
CA GLY A 730 4.53 -11.52 -12.52
C GLY A 730 4.38 -10.75 -13.83
N SER A 731 5.36 -10.96 -14.72
CA SER A 731 5.38 -10.45 -16.10
C SER A 731 4.84 -11.49 -17.07
N PHE A 732 3.88 -11.11 -17.89
CA PHE A 732 3.15 -12.05 -18.76
C PHE A 732 3.12 -11.53 -20.20
N PRO A 733 3.71 -12.25 -21.16
CA PRO A 733 3.72 -11.81 -22.56
C PRO A 733 2.35 -11.54 -23.18
N ILE A 734 1.39 -12.44 -22.99
CA ILE A 734 0.08 -12.42 -23.65
C ILE A 734 -0.99 -11.78 -22.76
N LEU A 735 -1.05 -12.12 -21.47
CA LEU A 735 -2.05 -11.55 -20.55
C LEU A 735 -1.90 -10.02 -20.42
N SER A 736 -0.70 -9.47 -20.61
CA SER A 736 -0.49 -8.00 -20.62
C SER A 736 -1.02 -7.31 -21.89
N MET A 737 -1.47 -8.05 -22.91
CA MET A 737 -2.11 -7.51 -24.12
C MET A 737 -3.62 -7.36 -23.99
N ILE A 738 -4.21 -7.79 -22.87
CA ILE A 738 -5.64 -7.66 -22.60
C ILE A 738 -5.92 -6.27 -22.06
N ASN A 739 -6.73 -5.50 -22.78
CA ASN A 739 -7.07 -4.14 -22.40
C ASN A 739 -8.10 -4.06 -21.27
N HIS A 740 -8.22 -2.86 -20.70
CA HIS A 740 -9.12 -2.58 -19.60
C HIS A 740 -10.58 -2.36 -19.99
N SER A 741 -11.51 -2.85 -19.17
CA SER A 741 -12.87 -2.35 -19.02
C SER A 741 -13.27 -2.25 -17.54
N CYS A 742 -14.04 -1.22 -17.18
CA CYS A 742 -14.66 -1.14 -15.84
C CYS A 742 -15.81 -2.15 -15.66
N ALA A 743 -16.24 -2.77 -16.75
CA ALA A 743 -17.15 -3.91 -16.84
C ALA A 743 -16.47 -4.98 -17.71
N PRO A 744 -15.50 -5.73 -17.15
CA PRO A 744 -14.70 -6.70 -17.89
C PRO A 744 -15.56 -7.87 -18.37
N ASN A 745 -15.05 -8.62 -19.35
CA ASN A 745 -15.62 -9.89 -19.81
C ASN A 745 -14.71 -11.09 -19.53
N LEU A 746 -13.60 -10.86 -18.85
CA LEU A 746 -12.68 -11.87 -18.32
C LEU A 746 -12.49 -11.73 -16.81
N GLU A 747 -12.14 -12.85 -16.18
CA GLU A 747 -11.55 -12.92 -14.84
C GLU A 747 -10.24 -13.73 -14.91
N ARG A 748 -9.27 -13.42 -14.03
CA ARG A 748 -8.03 -14.18 -13.91
C ARG A 748 -8.03 -15.07 -12.66
N ILE A 749 -7.60 -16.32 -12.79
CA ILE A 749 -7.42 -17.23 -11.66
C ILE A 749 -5.96 -17.70 -11.62
N THR A 750 -5.30 -17.55 -10.48
CA THR A 750 -3.94 -18.06 -10.27
C THR A 750 -3.99 -19.53 -9.87
N LEU A 751 -3.27 -20.38 -10.62
CA LEU A 751 -3.16 -21.81 -10.38
C LEU A 751 -2.04 -22.13 -9.37
N PRO A 752 -2.02 -23.32 -8.75
CA PRO A 752 -1.06 -23.65 -7.70
C PRO A 752 0.38 -23.77 -8.18
N ASN A 753 0.60 -23.91 -9.49
CA ASN A 753 1.91 -23.90 -10.14
C ASN A 753 2.40 -22.49 -10.50
N GLY A 754 1.61 -21.44 -10.22
CA GLY A 754 1.92 -20.05 -10.56
C GLY A 754 1.43 -19.58 -11.93
N ASN A 755 0.89 -20.48 -12.77
CA ASN A 755 0.25 -20.09 -14.02
C ASN A 755 -1.03 -19.29 -13.74
N VAL A 756 -1.44 -18.45 -14.69
CA VAL A 756 -2.68 -17.68 -14.62
C VAL A 756 -3.58 -18.06 -15.79
N ILE A 757 -4.83 -18.38 -15.49
CA ILE A 757 -5.86 -18.62 -16.52
C ILE A 757 -6.70 -17.37 -16.75
N ALA A 758 -7.15 -17.16 -17.99
CA ALA A 758 -8.19 -16.19 -18.33
C ALA A 758 -9.53 -16.92 -18.57
N LEU A 759 -10.48 -16.65 -17.68
CA LEU A 759 -11.84 -17.19 -17.67
C LEU A 759 -12.83 -16.17 -18.25
N VAL A 760 -13.64 -16.57 -19.23
CA VAL A 760 -14.73 -15.74 -19.76
C VAL A 760 -15.83 -15.62 -18.72
N ASN A 761 -16.08 -14.39 -18.23
CA ASN A 761 -17.10 -14.09 -17.22
C ASN A 761 -18.32 -13.33 -17.77
N ARG A 762 -18.30 -12.97 -19.07
CA ARG A 762 -19.44 -12.49 -19.87
C ARG A 762 -19.36 -13.02 -21.31
N PRO A 763 -20.47 -13.29 -22.00
CA PRO A 763 -20.45 -13.74 -23.39
C PRO A 763 -19.70 -12.74 -24.29
N ILE A 764 -18.87 -13.25 -25.20
CA ILE A 764 -18.11 -12.43 -26.16
C ILE A 764 -18.51 -12.86 -27.56
N LYS A 765 -19.03 -11.95 -28.38
CA LYS A 765 -19.38 -12.25 -29.77
C LYS A 765 -18.14 -12.34 -30.63
N LYS A 766 -18.25 -13.08 -31.75
CA LYS A 766 -17.22 -13.07 -32.81
C LYS A 766 -16.83 -11.64 -33.19
N GLY A 767 -15.53 -11.37 -33.19
CA GLY A 767 -14.93 -10.06 -33.42
C GLY A 767 -14.85 -9.17 -32.18
N GLY A 768 -15.43 -9.60 -31.05
CA GLY A 768 -15.40 -8.88 -29.79
C GLY A 768 -14.03 -8.92 -29.13
N GLN A 769 -13.70 -7.84 -28.42
CA GLN A 769 -12.46 -7.69 -27.67
C GLN A 769 -12.56 -8.36 -26.29
N LEU A 770 -11.45 -8.93 -25.84
CA LEU A 770 -11.27 -9.46 -24.49
C LEU A 770 -10.86 -8.31 -23.57
N PHE A 771 -11.54 -8.15 -22.44
CA PHE A 771 -11.34 -7.06 -21.49
C PHE A 771 -11.14 -7.59 -20.07
N ASP A 772 -10.07 -7.11 -19.44
CA ASP A 772 -9.73 -7.34 -18.04
C ASP A 772 -10.08 -6.11 -17.18
N ASN A 773 -10.03 -6.26 -15.86
CA ASN A 773 -10.14 -5.16 -14.92
C ASN A 773 -8.78 -4.81 -14.30
N TYR A 774 -8.39 -3.55 -14.40
CA TYR A 774 -7.11 -3.05 -13.91
C TYR A 774 -7.21 -2.52 -12.47
N GLY A 775 -8.16 -3.04 -11.67
CA GLY A 775 -8.43 -2.63 -10.30
C GLY A 775 -9.52 -1.56 -10.12
N TYR A 776 -10.22 -1.18 -11.20
CA TYR A 776 -11.23 -0.13 -11.21
C TYR A 776 -12.58 -0.67 -11.71
N HIS A 777 -13.22 -1.56 -10.94
CA HIS A 777 -14.50 -2.16 -11.30
C HIS A 777 -15.69 -1.23 -11.00
N HIS A 778 -16.70 -1.23 -11.88
CA HIS A 778 -17.80 -0.27 -11.77
C HIS A 778 -18.71 -0.48 -10.57
N CYS A 779 -18.83 -1.72 -10.09
CA CYS A 779 -19.62 -2.05 -8.91
C CYS A 779 -19.01 -1.49 -7.62
N LEU A 780 -17.70 -1.25 -7.59
CA LEU A 780 -16.95 -0.92 -6.38
C LEU A 780 -16.57 0.57 -6.31
N GLU A 781 -16.24 1.17 -7.46
CA GLU A 781 -15.69 2.52 -7.49
C GLU A 781 -16.51 3.48 -8.37
N SER A 782 -16.62 4.73 -7.91
CA SER A 782 -17.33 5.79 -8.64
C SER A 782 -16.64 6.10 -9.97
N LEU A 783 -17.41 6.57 -10.96
CA LEU A 783 -16.88 6.94 -12.27
C LEU A 783 -15.66 7.87 -12.18
N GLU A 784 -15.72 8.87 -11.31
CA GLU A 784 -14.65 9.83 -11.08
C GLU A 784 -13.36 9.14 -10.60
N LYS A 785 -13.46 8.29 -9.57
CA LYS A 785 -12.31 7.55 -9.05
C LYS A 785 -11.72 6.60 -10.09
N ARG A 786 -12.57 5.87 -10.83
CA ARG A 786 -12.13 4.98 -11.91
C ARG A 786 -11.35 5.77 -12.98
N GLN A 787 -11.88 6.91 -13.41
CA GLN A 787 -11.23 7.74 -14.42
C GLN A 787 -9.93 8.37 -13.92
N SER A 788 -9.88 8.84 -12.67
CA SER A 788 -8.66 9.43 -12.09
C SER A 788 -7.57 8.39 -11.95
N GLY A 789 -7.87 7.26 -11.31
CA GLY A 789 -6.88 6.21 -11.06
C GLY A 789 -6.34 5.57 -12.34
N LEU A 790 -7.20 5.30 -13.33
CA LEU A 790 -6.76 4.81 -14.63
C LEU A 790 -5.86 5.81 -15.37
N PHE A 791 -6.17 7.10 -15.27
CA PHE A 791 -5.36 8.14 -15.89
C PHE A 791 -4.01 8.32 -15.19
N GLU A 792 -3.99 8.32 -13.86
CA GLU A 792 -2.77 8.45 -13.06
C GLU A 792 -1.81 7.28 -13.27
N GLN A 793 -2.32 6.04 -13.30
CA GLN A 793 -1.49 4.85 -13.41
C GLN A 793 -1.20 4.43 -14.86
N TYR A 794 -2.22 4.42 -15.72
CA TYR A 794 -2.16 3.86 -17.07
C TYR A 794 -2.23 4.92 -18.18
N SER A 795 -2.33 6.20 -17.83
CA SER A 795 -2.27 7.34 -18.78
C SER A 795 -3.36 7.37 -19.85
N PHE A 796 -4.55 6.81 -19.58
CA PHE A 796 -5.69 6.89 -20.49
C PHE A 796 -7.00 7.20 -19.76
N ARG A 797 -8.01 7.66 -20.53
CA ARG A 797 -9.39 7.84 -20.04
C ARG A 797 -10.27 6.72 -20.57
N CYS A 798 -10.92 5.98 -19.66
CA CYS A 798 -11.67 4.80 -20.04
C CYS A 798 -12.96 5.15 -20.79
N GLN A 799 -13.16 4.52 -21.95
CA GLN A 799 -14.34 4.68 -22.80
C GLN A 799 -15.25 3.45 -22.85
N CYS A 800 -15.11 2.53 -21.89
CA CYS A 800 -15.96 1.35 -21.80
C CYS A 800 -17.44 1.71 -21.60
N GLU A 801 -18.34 0.75 -21.86
CA GLU A 801 -19.78 0.91 -21.69
C GLU A 801 -20.16 1.42 -20.30
N ALA A 802 -19.51 0.91 -19.25
CA ALA A 802 -19.80 1.31 -17.87
C ALA A 802 -19.48 2.77 -17.58
N CYS A 803 -18.48 3.34 -18.27
CA CYS A 803 -18.13 4.75 -18.16
C CYS A 803 -19.05 5.62 -19.02
N LYS A 804 -19.34 5.21 -20.26
CA LYS A 804 -20.22 5.96 -21.18
C LYS A 804 -21.66 6.03 -20.67
N LEU A 805 -22.17 4.91 -20.18
CA LEU A 805 -23.53 4.76 -19.67
C LEU A 805 -23.65 5.07 -18.16
N LYS A 806 -22.54 5.45 -17.51
CA LYS A 806 -22.47 5.83 -16.09
C LYS A 806 -23.10 4.78 -15.17
N TYR A 807 -22.67 3.52 -15.30
CA TYR A 807 -23.21 2.41 -14.50
C TYR A 807 -23.12 2.71 -12.99
N PRO A 808 -24.16 2.33 -12.22
CA PRO A 808 -24.21 2.58 -10.79
C PRO A 808 -23.28 1.63 -10.01
N LEU A 809 -23.04 1.97 -8.74
CA LEU A 809 -22.39 1.06 -7.78
C LEU A 809 -23.28 -0.15 -7.49
N PHE A 810 -22.69 -1.24 -6.97
CA PHE A 810 -23.38 -2.51 -6.71
C PHE A 810 -24.73 -2.35 -6.00
N ILE A 811 -24.75 -1.59 -4.90
CA ILE A 811 -25.95 -1.35 -4.07
C ILE A 811 -27.09 -0.61 -4.79
N ARG A 812 -26.82 -0.04 -5.95
CA ARG A 812 -27.78 0.71 -6.77
C ARG A 812 -28.04 0.05 -8.13
N LEU A 813 -27.56 -1.17 -8.34
CA LEU A 813 -27.85 -1.91 -9.56
C LEU A 813 -29.35 -2.25 -9.64
N PRO A 814 -29.97 -2.17 -10.83
CA PRO A 814 -31.33 -2.66 -11.01
C PRO A 814 -31.37 -4.18 -10.88
N HIS A 815 -32.56 -4.73 -10.62
CA HIS A 815 -32.80 -6.17 -10.67
C HIS A 815 -33.12 -6.64 -12.08
N ALA A 816 -32.62 -7.82 -12.45
CA ALA A 816 -32.94 -8.50 -13.68
C ALA A 816 -34.39 -9.00 -13.69
N LYS A 817 -35.01 -9.00 -14.88
CA LYS A 817 -36.28 -9.67 -15.12
C LYS A 817 -36.01 -11.15 -15.37
N LEU A 818 -36.35 -11.98 -14.40
CA LEU A 818 -36.23 -13.44 -14.50
C LEU A 818 -37.40 -14.02 -15.33
N PRO A 819 -37.16 -15.02 -16.19
CA PRO A 819 -38.24 -15.73 -16.88
C PRO A 819 -39.19 -16.44 -15.89
N PRO A 820 -40.47 -16.63 -16.24
CA PRO A 820 -41.42 -17.34 -15.38
C PRO A 820 -40.90 -18.73 -15.00
N GLY A 821 -40.96 -19.05 -13.70
CA GLY A 821 -40.50 -20.34 -13.15
C GLY A 821 -38.99 -20.44 -12.88
N VAL A 822 -38.20 -19.43 -13.28
CA VAL A 822 -36.77 -19.37 -12.96
C VAL A 822 -36.60 -18.74 -11.57
N ARG A 823 -35.86 -19.43 -10.70
CA ARG A 823 -35.56 -18.94 -9.35
C ARG A 823 -34.42 -17.92 -9.37
N PRO A 824 -34.30 -17.05 -8.35
CA PRO A 824 -33.10 -16.23 -8.16
C PRO A 824 -31.85 -17.12 -8.15
N PRO A 825 -30.77 -16.70 -8.84
CA PRO A 825 -29.60 -17.56 -9.03
C PRO A 825 -28.72 -17.69 -7.79
N ILE A 826 -28.84 -16.76 -6.84
CA ILE A 826 -28.04 -16.76 -5.61
C ILE A 826 -28.87 -17.33 -4.46
N ASP A 827 -28.36 -18.40 -3.88
CA ASP A 827 -28.81 -18.97 -2.62
C ASP A 827 -27.75 -18.69 -1.55
N TYR A 828 -28.15 -18.07 -0.44
CA TYR A 828 -27.22 -17.68 0.62
C TYR A 828 -26.61 -18.89 1.33
N ASP A 829 -27.35 -20.00 1.47
CA ASP A 829 -26.80 -21.23 2.07
C ASP A 829 -25.68 -21.83 1.19
N GLU A 830 -25.81 -21.68 -0.12
CA GLU A 830 -24.79 -22.13 -1.07
C GLU A 830 -23.59 -21.19 -1.11
N MET A 831 -23.81 -19.89 -0.97
CA MET A 831 -22.73 -18.91 -0.82
C MET A 831 -21.93 -19.14 0.45
N ASP A 832 -22.58 -19.50 1.56
CA ASP A 832 -21.92 -19.90 2.80
C ASP A 832 -21.04 -21.14 2.57
N ARG A 833 -21.55 -22.17 1.87
CA ARG A 833 -20.75 -23.35 1.51
C ARG A 833 -19.55 -23.02 0.63
N LEU A 834 -19.71 -22.12 -0.35
CA LEU A 834 -18.60 -21.67 -1.19
C LEU A 834 -17.56 -20.88 -0.36
N ALA A 835 -18.00 -20.08 0.61
CA ALA A 835 -17.12 -19.40 1.56
C ALA A 835 -16.33 -20.39 2.44
N GLU A 836 -16.83 -21.61 2.62
CA GLU A 836 -16.13 -22.73 3.27
C GLU A 836 -15.30 -23.62 2.31
N HIS A 837 -15.18 -23.23 1.04
CA HIS A 837 -14.49 -23.99 -0.01
C HIS A 837 -15.09 -25.38 -0.29
N ASP A 838 -16.42 -25.52 -0.24
CA ASP A 838 -17.12 -26.76 -0.58
C ASP A 838 -17.00 -27.10 -2.09
N MET A 839 -16.10 -28.04 -2.38
CA MET A 839 -15.76 -28.51 -3.72
C MET A 839 -16.96 -29.09 -4.49
N ALA A 840 -17.88 -29.78 -3.81
CA ALA A 840 -19.05 -30.39 -4.43
C ALA A 840 -20.07 -29.35 -4.88
N THR A 841 -20.31 -28.33 -4.06
CA THR A 841 -21.17 -27.18 -4.35
C THR A 841 -20.61 -26.39 -5.52
N ALA A 842 -19.30 -26.09 -5.51
CA ALA A 842 -18.64 -25.38 -6.61
C ALA A 842 -18.82 -26.10 -7.96
N LEU A 843 -18.52 -27.40 -8.02
CA LEU A 843 -18.69 -28.19 -9.25
C LEU A 843 -20.14 -28.23 -9.75
N ARG A 844 -21.10 -28.39 -8.83
CA ARG A 844 -22.52 -28.43 -9.17
C ARG A 844 -23.02 -27.08 -9.70
N LYS A 845 -22.51 -25.97 -9.14
CA LYS A 845 -22.98 -24.61 -9.44
C LYS A 845 -22.33 -23.98 -10.66
N ILE A 846 -21.11 -24.37 -11.05
CA ILE A 846 -20.45 -23.81 -12.25
C ILE A 846 -21.35 -23.87 -13.49
N PRO A 847 -21.94 -25.01 -13.90
CA PRO A 847 -22.80 -25.06 -15.08
C PRO A 847 -24.05 -24.17 -14.96
N GLU A 848 -24.63 -24.10 -13.76
CA GLU A 848 -25.82 -23.31 -13.47
C GLU A 848 -25.52 -21.80 -13.55
N TYR A 849 -24.46 -21.34 -12.90
CA TYR A 849 -24.03 -19.94 -12.95
C TYR A 849 -23.60 -19.52 -14.36
N CYS A 850 -22.90 -20.38 -15.09
CA CYS A 850 -22.60 -20.13 -16.51
C CYS A 850 -23.89 -19.98 -17.33
N TRP A 851 -24.89 -20.83 -17.12
CA TRP A 851 -26.18 -20.72 -17.80
C TRP A 851 -26.89 -19.40 -17.49
N TYR A 852 -26.96 -19.01 -16.20
CA TYR A 852 -27.56 -17.74 -15.78
C TYR A 852 -26.88 -16.53 -16.42
N LEU A 853 -25.54 -16.50 -16.41
CA LEU A 853 -24.78 -15.37 -16.96
C LEU A 853 -24.92 -15.27 -18.48
N ASN A 854 -24.93 -16.39 -19.20
CA ASN A 854 -25.21 -16.38 -20.64
C ASN A 854 -26.65 -15.93 -20.96
N MET A 855 -27.63 -16.33 -20.14
CA MET A 855 -29.04 -15.96 -20.32
C MET A 855 -29.32 -14.48 -20.03
N LEU A 856 -28.71 -13.94 -18.97
CA LEU A 856 -29.02 -12.61 -18.43
C LEU A 856 -28.10 -11.49 -18.95
N ASP A 857 -27.04 -11.80 -19.70
CA ASP A 857 -26.10 -10.79 -20.24
C ASP A 857 -26.77 -9.61 -20.98
N PRO A 858 -27.84 -9.78 -21.79
CA PRO A 858 -28.52 -8.65 -22.42
C PRO A 858 -29.13 -7.63 -21.43
N GLN A 859 -29.28 -8.01 -20.16
CA GLN A 859 -29.78 -7.15 -19.09
C GLN A 859 -28.65 -6.56 -18.22
N TYR A 860 -27.37 -6.79 -18.55
CA TYR A 860 -26.26 -6.23 -17.81
C TYR A 860 -26.21 -4.70 -17.99
N PRO A 861 -25.94 -3.91 -16.93
CA PRO A 861 -25.57 -4.33 -15.58
C PRO A 861 -26.81 -4.48 -14.69
N ASN A 862 -26.85 -5.54 -13.89
CA ASN A 862 -27.88 -5.75 -12.88
C ASN A 862 -27.30 -6.52 -11.69
N TYR A 863 -28.06 -6.51 -10.60
CA TYR A 863 -27.68 -7.14 -9.35
C TYR A 863 -27.41 -8.64 -9.51
N GLU A 864 -28.33 -9.38 -10.14
CA GLU A 864 -28.25 -10.84 -10.30
C GLU A 864 -27.03 -11.25 -11.11
N VAL A 865 -26.77 -10.63 -12.26
CA VAL A 865 -25.59 -10.93 -13.09
C VAL A 865 -24.32 -10.63 -12.31
N SER A 866 -24.23 -9.45 -11.67
CA SER A 866 -23.01 -9.07 -10.93
C SER A 866 -22.74 -10.01 -9.74
N SER A 867 -23.79 -10.43 -9.02
CA SER A 867 -23.68 -11.39 -7.92
C SER A 867 -23.28 -12.79 -8.42
N VAL A 868 -23.83 -13.24 -9.56
CA VAL A 868 -23.48 -14.56 -10.12
C VAL A 868 -22.08 -14.57 -10.72
N GLN A 869 -21.58 -13.45 -11.25
CA GLN A 869 -20.18 -13.33 -11.67
C GLN A 869 -19.25 -13.59 -10.48
N GLU A 870 -19.48 -12.93 -9.36
CA GLU A 870 -18.70 -13.14 -8.13
C GLU A 870 -18.80 -14.59 -7.62
N ALA A 871 -20.02 -15.16 -7.60
CA ALA A 871 -20.23 -16.53 -7.18
C ALA A 871 -19.54 -17.55 -8.12
N LEU A 872 -19.51 -17.30 -9.42
CA LEU A 872 -18.79 -18.12 -10.39
C LEU A 872 -17.28 -18.07 -10.14
N VAL A 873 -16.72 -16.87 -9.95
CA VAL A 873 -15.30 -16.70 -9.64
C VAL A 873 -14.91 -17.45 -8.36
N LYS A 874 -15.74 -17.37 -7.31
CA LYS A 874 -15.57 -18.17 -6.10
C LYS A 874 -15.56 -19.67 -6.38
N CYS A 875 -16.47 -20.18 -7.23
CA CYS A 875 -16.44 -21.59 -7.62
C CYS A 875 -15.11 -21.98 -8.29
N TYR A 876 -14.59 -21.14 -9.19
CA TYR A 876 -13.29 -21.39 -9.83
C TYR A 876 -12.11 -21.33 -8.86
N HIS A 877 -12.14 -20.42 -7.88
CA HIS A 877 -11.15 -20.41 -6.79
C HIS A 877 -11.18 -21.72 -5.99
N VAL A 878 -12.37 -22.21 -5.62
CA VAL A 878 -12.50 -23.49 -4.91
C VAL A 878 -11.97 -24.67 -5.74
N VAL A 879 -12.17 -24.66 -7.06
CA VAL A 879 -11.78 -25.77 -7.94
C VAL A 879 -10.30 -25.76 -8.32
N TYR A 880 -9.75 -24.58 -8.60
CA TYR A 880 -8.47 -24.44 -9.29
C TYR A 880 -7.42 -23.65 -8.52
N ALA A 881 -7.80 -22.77 -7.60
CA ALA A 881 -6.81 -21.97 -6.88
C ALA A 881 -6.15 -22.77 -5.76
N LYS A 882 -4.97 -22.29 -5.36
CA LYS A 882 -4.25 -22.87 -4.22
C LYS A 882 -4.89 -22.40 -2.91
N LYS A 883 -5.28 -23.36 -2.06
CA LYS A 883 -5.80 -23.13 -0.71
C LYS A 883 -4.70 -23.16 0.34
N SER A 884 -4.86 -22.35 1.38
CA SER A 884 -3.92 -22.28 2.50
C SER A 884 -3.84 -23.58 3.31
N ARG A 885 -2.62 -24.05 3.53
CA ARG A 885 -2.30 -25.21 4.36
C ARG A 885 -2.75 -24.99 5.81
N LYS A 886 -2.88 -23.73 6.25
CA LYS A 886 -3.39 -23.35 7.59
C LYS A 886 -4.74 -23.98 7.91
N ALA A 887 -5.59 -24.21 6.92
CA ALA A 887 -6.92 -24.78 7.13
C ALA A 887 -6.86 -26.20 7.73
N ARG A 888 -5.79 -26.96 7.45
CA ARG A 888 -5.56 -28.30 8.04
C ARG A 888 -5.36 -28.26 9.56
N TYR A 889 -5.02 -27.10 10.11
CA TYR A 889 -4.59 -26.95 11.51
C TYR A 889 -5.62 -26.25 12.39
N LYS A 890 -6.83 -26.00 11.87
CA LYS A 890 -7.90 -25.25 12.55
C LYS A 890 -8.27 -25.82 13.93
N ASP A 891 -8.15 -27.14 14.11
CA ASP A 891 -8.50 -27.84 15.35
C ASP A 891 -7.27 -28.16 16.21
N LEU A 892 -6.06 -27.87 15.71
CA LEU A 892 -4.79 -28.21 16.37
C LEU A 892 -4.11 -27.00 17.03
N CYS A 893 -4.44 -25.77 16.59
CA CYS A 893 -3.77 -24.57 17.07
C CYS A 893 -4.68 -23.33 17.07
N ASN A 894 -4.25 -22.30 17.79
CA ASN A 894 -4.91 -21.00 17.79
C ASN A 894 -4.46 -20.20 16.57
N LEU A 895 -5.34 -20.12 15.57
CA LEU A 895 -5.17 -19.34 14.33
C LEU A 895 -5.58 -17.86 14.48
#